data_AF-A0A958VJM8-F1
#
_entry.id   AF-A0A958VJM8-F1
#
_cell.length_a   1.000
_cell.length_b   1.000
_cell.length_c   1.000
_cell.angle_alpha   90.00
_cell.angle_beta   90.00
_cell.angle_gamma   90.00
#
_symmetry.space_group_name_H-M   'P 1'
#
loop_
_entity.id
_entity.type
_entity.pdbx_description
1 polymer ?
#
loop_
_entity_poly.entity_id
_entity_poly.type
_entity_poly.pdbx_seq_one_letter_code
_entity_poly.pdbx_strand_id
1 'polypeptide(L)'
;MRNILLLPLLVCFASSVLNGQIPALGQWRDLLPYRKINKVAETQSRVYAAGNAGLFYLEKSDNSVKRLSTVDGLLDINVTALGADPEGRIILIGYESGEMDIITQDNRLVHNRNIAASNVIGNKQINQFYFYDGYCYVATGFGILQFDYNRLEFKETFLIGKNGNYLQVEHLTAHDDKLWAATTEGLYYCSFNDVMFNPAAWHQDTLLPDPKVALNYVVSFAGNLLLNLPSDSFKSDQLLIRQNDGLWLRSKSFPLENNFHFWVSDKRLLVSNYDQLTVYDEALVPSKIYSTTDGTGFLFPRYAVSGLNEDIWVGDNGSGLIRISAAGNSIYNLEGPESDKAFNVYHFENKLFVTGGGHPANWFPFYNLPELSVLNPDDSWEVYNLLNQEKLKDIRDIISVAVHPDSPNKYAVATLRQGLVFLETGKGFTGYIDPTNSPLDTTLGGVCIISDIAYDEEGNLWIANSQTAHPLKVLTKDQKWAILPANLQGSAFKSGKMTLASDGKIWLSTLNDGIMVYDPGNTITNTEDDRYRFLNFSPGEGNLPDNHVNFIAEDKKGQMWIATRNGLRVFFNSSDVFSSSFNDAQDIYIQQDGRTQILFENEDISVIAIDGGDRKWFGTKGSGVFLMGQDGTNEIVHFDRENSPIYSNFINSLTLNPITGEVFFATSKGLIAYRGNAPESSDLSNILAFPNPVSRNFEGTIGIAGLSDKTYVKITDVAGNLVFETTAIGGTAIWNGRDFKGNKLAAGVYLVLCVSEDGQSKGGTKILFEK
;
A
#
# COMPACT_ATOMS: atom_id res chain seq x y z
N MET A 1 -22.78 67.50 -5.71
CA MET A 1 -23.34 66.14 -5.78
C MET A 1 -22.50 65.30 -6.72
N ARG A 2 -21.65 64.44 -6.16
CA ARG A 2 -20.98 63.35 -6.87
C ARG A 2 -20.70 62.26 -5.83
N ASN A 3 -21.42 61.15 -5.97
CA ASN A 3 -21.45 60.02 -5.05
C ASN A 3 -20.12 59.27 -5.08
N ILE A 4 -19.52 59.05 -3.92
CA ILE A 4 -18.41 58.09 -3.73
C ILE A 4 -19.05 56.85 -3.11
N LEU A 5 -19.13 55.78 -3.89
CA LEU A 5 -19.48 54.43 -3.43
C LEU A 5 -18.27 53.84 -2.68
N LEU A 6 -18.45 53.49 -1.42
CA LEU A 6 -17.56 52.62 -0.66
C LEU A 6 -17.96 51.16 -0.94
N LEU A 7 -17.10 50.42 -1.65
CA LEU A 7 -17.18 48.96 -1.78
C LEU A 7 -16.60 48.32 -0.50
N PRO A 8 -17.28 47.36 0.15
CA PRO A 8 -16.66 46.59 1.23
C PRO A 8 -15.68 45.56 0.64
N LEU A 9 -14.47 45.53 1.20
CA LEU A 9 -13.44 44.56 0.88
C LEU A 9 -13.87 43.19 1.45
N LEU A 10 -14.40 42.31 0.59
CA LEU A 10 -14.68 40.92 0.94
C LEU A 10 -13.34 40.17 0.96
N VAL A 11 -12.78 39.96 2.15
CA VAL A 11 -11.64 39.05 2.34
C VAL A 11 -12.20 37.63 2.34
N CYS A 12 -12.28 37.02 1.15
CA CYS A 12 -12.47 35.58 1.04
C CYS A 12 -11.21 34.89 1.59
N PHE A 13 -11.30 34.29 2.78
CA PHE A 13 -10.42 33.19 3.15
C PHE A 13 -10.78 32.01 2.25
N ALA A 14 -10.16 31.93 1.08
CA ALA A 14 -10.07 30.68 0.36
C ALA A 14 -9.18 29.77 1.20
N SER A 15 -9.78 28.83 1.92
CA SER A 15 -9.08 27.62 2.37
C SER A 15 -8.50 26.97 1.13
N SER A 16 -7.20 27.16 0.91
CA SER A 16 -6.44 26.38 -0.05
C SER A 16 -6.50 24.95 0.43
N VAL A 17 -7.43 24.17 -0.13
CA VAL A 17 -7.32 22.73 -0.16
C VAL A 17 -5.95 22.47 -0.79
N LEU A 18 -5.03 21.92 0.00
CA LEU A 18 -3.78 21.38 -0.51
C LEU A 18 -4.17 20.25 -1.47
N ASN A 19 -4.42 20.56 -2.73
CA ASN A 19 -4.31 19.58 -3.80
C ASN A 19 -2.92 18.96 -3.64
N GLY A 20 -2.84 17.64 -3.53
CA GLY A 20 -1.56 16.97 -3.35
C GLY A 20 -0.61 17.44 -4.43
N GLN A 21 0.48 18.09 -4.02
CA GLN A 21 1.51 18.47 -4.96
C GLN A 21 2.17 17.17 -5.39
N ILE A 22 2.20 16.92 -6.71
CA ILE A 22 3.05 15.89 -7.30
C ILE A 22 4.44 16.05 -6.66
N PRO A 23 5.02 14.98 -6.09
CA PRO A 23 6.30 15.10 -5.40
C PRO A 23 7.39 15.67 -6.32
N ALA A 24 8.39 16.35 -5.75
CA ALA A 24 9.54 16.78 -6.52
C ALA A 24 10.29 15.57 -7.10
N LEU A 25 11.05 15.76 -8.18
CA LEU A 25 11.85 14.69 -8.79
C LEU A 25 12.74 14.00 -7.75
N GLY A 26 12.72 12.67 -7.72
CA GLY A 26 13.46 11.86 -6.75
C GLY A 26 12.83 11.73 -5.37
N GLN A 27 11.62 12.26 -5.15
CA GLN A 27 10.91 12.15 -3.88
C GLN A 27 9.88 11.01 -3.90
N TRP A 28 9.53 10.55 -2.71
CA TRP A 28 8.52 9.52 -2.48
C TRP A 28 7.21 10.16 -2.00
N ARG A 29 6.09 9.48 -2.22
CA ARG A 29 4.83 9.75 -1.52
C ARG A 29 4.15 8.46 -1.08
N ASP A 30 3.53 8.51 0.09
CA ASP A 30 2.72 7.43 0.62
C ASP A 30 1.32 7.43 -0.01
N LEU A 31 0.77 6.23 -0.22
CA LEU A 31 -0.60 6.02 -0.71
C LEU A 31 -1.28 4.96 0.18
N LEU A 32 -1.23 5.16 1.49
CA LEU A 32 -1.71 4.23 2.51
C LEU A 32 -3.21 4.43 2.85
N PRO A 33 -3.89 3.40 3.39
CA PRO A 33 -5.27 3.53 3.87
C PRO A 33 -5.33 4.24 5.24
N TYR A 34 -6.21 5.23 5.39
CA TYR A 34 -6.35 6.03 6.62
C TYR A 34 -7.76 6.03 7.23
N ARG A 35 -8.72 5.30 6.63
CA ARG A 35 -10.13 5.31 7.05
C ARG A 35 -10.45 4.37 8.22
N LYS A 36 -9.71 3.27 8.35
CA LYS A 36 -9.92 2.25 9.41
C LYS A 36 -8.86 2.43 10.48
N ILE A 37 -9.25 3.02 11.61
CA ILE A 37 -8.34 3.33 12.71
C ILE A 37 -8.58 2.36 13.86
N ASN A 38 -7.53 1.69 14.31
CA ASN A 38 -7.56 0.63 15.33
C ASN A 38 -6.68 0.96 16.56
N LYS A 39 -5.98 2.10 16.56
CA LYS A 39 -5.17 2.61 17.67
C LYS A 39 -5.24 4.14 17.71
N VAL A 40 -5.34 4.71 18.91
CA VAL A 40 -5.35 6.15 19.14
C VAL A 40 -4.53 6.47 20.39
N ALA A 41 -3.73 7.52 20.34
CA ALA A 41 -3.01 8.03 21.51
C ALA A 41 -2.95 9.56 21.45
N GLU A 42 -2.94 10.20 22.62
CA GLU A 42 -2.94 11.66 22.72
C GLU A 42 -1.73 12.17 23.50
N THR A 43 -1.06 13.17 22.92
CA THR A 43 0.01 13.97 23.54
C THR A 43 -0.52 15.37 23.85
N GLN A 44 0.29 16.24 24.46
CA GLN A 44 -0.13 17.62 24.75
C GLN A 44 -0.47 18.43 23.49
N SER A 45 0.27 18.23 22.39
CA SER A 45 0.12 18.96 21.13
C SER A 45 -0.65 18.21 20.06
N ARG A 46 -0.64 16.86 20.07
CA ARG A 46 -1.14 16.04 18.96
C ARG A 46 -2.01 14.88 19.40
N VAL A 47 -2.89 14.45 18.50
CA VAL A 47 -3.60 13.16 18.61
C VAL A 47 -3.14 12.28 17.47
N TYR A 48 -2.64 11.10 17.77
CA TYR A 48 -2.16 10.13 16.79
C TYR A 48 -3.21 9.05 16.58
N ALA A 49 -3.41 8.67 15.32
CA ALA A 49 -4.37 7.66 14.90
C ALA A 49 -3.70 6.73 13.89
N ALA A 50 -3.67 5.43 14.20
CA ALA A 50 -3.17 4.41 13.31
C ALA A 50 -4.24 3.38 12.94
N GLY A 51 -4.21 2.95 11.69
CA GLY A 51 -4.84 1.75 11.19
C GLY A 51 -3.85 0.60 11.06
N ASN A 52 -4.17 -0.38 10.21
CA ASN A 52 -3.28 -1.51 9.94
C ASN A 52 -1.97 -1.12 9.23
N ALA A 53 -1.96 -0.01 8.48
CA ALA A 53 -0.81 0.44 7.71
C ALA A 53 -0.63 1.98 7.74
N GLY A 54 -1.71 2.76 7.72
CA GLY A 54 -1.63 4.22 7.78
C GLY A 54 -1.56 4.76 9.21
N LEU A 55 -0.62 5.67 9.48
CA LEU A 55 -0.55 6.49 10.70
C LEU A 55 -0.66 7.97 10.33
N PHE A 56 -1.47 8.72 11.06
CA PHE A 56 -1.50 10.18 10.96
C PHE A 56 -1.61 10.81 12.33
N TYR A 57 -1.38 12.12 12.40
CA TYR A 57 -1.69 12.91 13.58
C TYR A 57 -2.52 14.15 13.25
N LEU A 58 -3.35 14.53 14.20
CA LEU A 58 -4.04 15.80 14.27
C LEU A 58 -3.23 16.76 15.16
N GLU A 59 -2.90 17.93 14.64
CA GLU A 59 -2.29 19.01 15.41
C GLU A 59 -3.38 19.80 16.15
N LYS A 60 -3.31 19.87 17.47
CA LYS A 60 -4.39 20.48 18.28
C LYS A 60 -4.45 21.99 18.15
N SER A 61 -3.36 22.65 17.77
CA SER A 61 -3.31 24.11 17.66
C SER A 61 -4.17 24.65 16.52
N ASP A 62 -4.28 23.92 15.41
CA ASP A 62 -4.97 24.37 14.20
C ASP A 62 -5.90 23.32 13.57
N ASN A 63 -5.99 22.13 14.18
CA ASN A 63 -6.73 20.97 13.67
C ASN A 63 -6.25 20.46 12.30
N SER A 64 -5.00 20.76 11.91
CA SER A 64 -4.41 20.21 10.69
C SER A 64 -4.07 18.72 10.88
N VAL A 65 -4.30 17.92 9.83
CA VAL A 65 -4.02 16.50 9.82
C VAL A 65 -2.79 16.23 8.94
N LYS A 66 -1.85 15.43 9.44
CA LYS A 66 -0.60 15.09 8.74
C LYS A 66 -0.33 13.60 8.78
N ARG A 67 0.02 13.05 7.62
CA ARG A 67 0.45 11.66 7.45
C ARG A 67 1.81 11.43 8.07
N LEU A 68 2.04 10.21 8.52
CA LEU A 68 3.35 9.70 8.92
C LEU A 68 3.52 8.30 8.38
N SER A 69 4.59 8.10 7.62
CA SER A 69 4.98 6.81 7.03
C SER A 69 6.51 6.68 7.03
N THR A 70 7.02 5.65 6.37
CA THR A 70 8.46 5.52 6.10
C THR A 70 9.00 6.66 5.23
N VAL A 71 8.15 7.35 4.46
CA VAL A 71 8.53 8.58 3.71
C VAL A 71 8.90 9.70 4.67
N ASP A 72 8.25 9.75 5.84
CA ASP A 72 8.50 10.73 6.90
C ASP A 72 9.58 10.27 7.89
N GLY A 73 10.21 9.12 7.63
CA GLY A 73 11.30 8.55 8.40
C GLY A 73 10.92 7.44 9.38
N LEU A 74 9.65 7.03 9.47
CA LEU A 74 9.27 5.89 10.34
C LEU A 74 9.97 4.59 9.91
N LEU A 75 10.18 3.67 10.85
CA LEU A 75 10.82 2.38 10.58
C LEU A 75 9.90 1.41 9.82
N ASP A 76 8.61 1.44 10.10
CA ASP A 76 7.61 0.53 9.53
C ASP A 76 6.24 1.23 9.47
N ILE A 77 5.27 0.57 8.85
CA ILE A 77 3.89 1.07 8.67
C ILE A 77 2.85 0.23 9.43
N ASN A 78 3.17 -1.03 9.74
CA ASN A 78 2.25 -1.95 10.43
C ASN A 78 2.23 -1.67 11.95
N VAL A 79 1.55 -0.60 12.36
CA VAL A 79 1.45 -0.18 13.77
C VAL A 79 0.53 -1.13 14.55
N THR A 80 1.08 -1.77 15.58
CA THR A 80 0.36 -2.70 16.46
C THR A 80 0.18 -2.16 17.87
N ALA A 81 0.96 -1.16 18.28
CA ALA A 81 0.80 -0.46 19.55
C ALA A 81 1.07 1.05 19.40
N LEU A 82 0.24 1.85 20.08
CA LEU A 82 0.47 3.28 20.29
C LEU A 82 0.27 3.58 21.78
N GLY A 83 1.16 4.37 22.36
CA GLY A 83 1.04 4.78 23.75
C GLY A 83 1.75 6.10 24.01
N ALA A 84 1.04 7.07 24.57
CA ALA A 84 1.64 8.29 25.09
C ALA A 84 1.98 8.12 26.57
N ASP A 85 3.06 8.75 27.03
CA ASP A 85 3.35 8.76 28.47
C ASP A 85 2.27 9.53 29.24
N PRO A 86 2.13 9.34 30.57
CA PRO A 86 1.03 9.92 31.34
C PRO A 86 0.93 11.45 31.27
N GLU A 87 2.06 12.14 31.03
CA GLU A 87 2.10 13.60 30.87
C GLU A 87 1.87 14.05 29.42
N GLY A 88 1.77 13.12 28.46
CA GLY A 88 1.60 13.40 27.03
C GLY A 88 2.80 14.11 26.40
N ARG A 89 4.01 13.89 26.91
CA ARG A 89 5.27 14.47 26.45
C ARG A 89 5.88 13.69 25.30
N ILE A 90 5.77 12.37 25.32
CA ILE A 90 6.28 11.50 24.25
C ILE A 90 5.19 10.57 23.77
N ILE A 91 5.37 10.05 22.56
CA ILE A 91 4.58 8.93 22.05
C ILE A 91 5.51 7.79 21.62
N LEU A 92 5.13 6.58 22.00
CA LEU A 92 5.75 5.32 21.59
C LEU A 92 4.88 4.68 20.50
N ILE A 93 5.53 4.24 19.43
CA ILE A 93 4.93 3.57 18.29
C ILE A 93 5.60 2.21 18.17
N GLY A 94 4.82 1.13 18.25
CA GLY A 94 5.30 -0.24 18.17
C GLY A 94 4.71 -0.94 16.95
N TYR A 95 5.54 -1.75 16.31
CA TYR A 95 5.21 -2.40 15.05
C TYR A 95 5.16 -3.93 15.17
N GLU A 96 4.51 -4.56 14.18
CA GLU A 96 4.46 -6.02 14.02
C GLU A 96 5.87 -6.65 13.92
N SER A 97 6.80 -5.94 13.28
CA SER A 97 8.21 -6.34 13.12
C SER A 97 9.01 -6.33 14.43
N GLY A 98 8.47 -5.76 15.51
CA GLY A 98 9.19 -5.47 16.74
C GLY A 98 10.08 -4.23 16.65
N GLU A 99 10.01 -3.47 15.56
CA GLU A 99 10.59 -2.14 15.51
C GLU A 99 9.83 -1.21 16.46
N MET A 100 10.46 -0.12 16.90
CA MET A 100 9.85 0.86 17.77
C MET A 100 10.33 2.27 17.42
N ASP A 101 9.37 3.18 17.26
CA ASP A 101 9.62 4.60 17.06
C ASP A 101 9.14 5.41 18.26
N ILE A 102 9.84 6.51 18.53
CA ILE A 102 9.56 7.43 19.62
C ILE A 102 9.52 8.84 19.05
N ILE A 103 8.43 9.56 19.26
CA ILE A 103 8.37 11.00 18.96
C ILE A 103 8.41 11.75 20.29
N THR A 104 9.44 12.56 20.47
CA THR A 104 9.67 13.33 21.70
C THR A 104 8.86 14.63 21.72
N GLN A 105 8.83 15.32 22.86
CA GLN A 105 8.05 16.54 23.07
C GLN A 105 8.40 17.68 22.09
N ASP A 106 9.66 17.75 21.67
CA ASP A 106 10.18 18.66 20.64
C ASP A 106 9.94 18.15 19.20
N ASN A 107 9.12 17.11 19.04
CA ASN A 107 8.74 16.45 17.78
C ASN A 107 9.91 15.76 17.04
N ARG A 108 10.97 15.38 17.75
CA ARG A 108 12.07 14.61 17.15
C ARG A 108 11.71 13.13 17.11
N LEU A 109 11.88 12.51 15.95
CA LEU A 109 11.74 11.07 15.75
C LEU A 109 13.03 10.35 16.21
N VAL A 110 12.87 9.31 17.01
CA VAL A 110 13.95 8.49 17.55
C VAL A 110 13.62 7.02 17.31
N HIS A 111 14.54 6.32 16.66
CA HIS A 111 14.43 4.91 16.35
C HIS A 111 14.96 4.04 17.49
N ASN A 112 14.23 3.00 17.86
CA ASN A 112 14.68 1.96 18.77
C ASN A 112 14.47 0.58 18.13
N ARG A 113 15.57 -0.04 17.70
CA ARG A 113 15.54 -1.35 17.03
C ARG A 113 15.85 -2.53 17.95
N ASN A 114 15.87 -2.32 19.27
CA ASN A 114 16.40 -3.35 20.20
C ASN A 114 15.56 -4.63 20.21
N ILE A 115 14.23 -4.51 20.11
CA ILE A 115 13.34 -5.68 20.07
C ILE A 115 13.50 -6.40 18.72
N ALA A 116 13.41 -5.67 17.60
CA ALA A 116 13.62 -6.20 16.25
C ALA A 116 14.99 -6.89 16.09
N ALA A 117 16.07 -6.28 16.58
CA ALA A 117 17.44 -6.78 16.50
C ALA A 117 17.79 -7.88 17.52
N SER A 118 16.87 -8.22 18.43
CA SER A 118 17.12 -9.27 19.43
C SER A 118 17.27 -10.66 18.80
N ASN A 119 17.96 -11.56 19.50
CA ASN A 119 18.10 -12.97 19.08
C ASN A 119 16.85 -13.83 19.36
N VAL A 120 15.72 -13.21 19.72
CA VAL A 120 14.45 -13.93 19.89
C VAL A 120 14.03 -14.53 18.55
N ILE A 121 13.77 -15.83 18.55
CA ILE A 121 13.23 -16.55 17.39
C ILE A 121 11.73 -16.65 17.57
N GLY A 122 10.94 -16.05 16.68
CA GLY A 122 9.48 -16.09 16.72
C GLY A 122 8.84 -14.70 16.61
N ASN A 123 7.64 -14.57 17.17
CA ASN A 123 6.83 -13.35 17.11
C ASN A 123 7.47 -12.24 17.97
N LYS A 124 7.82 -11.12 17.34
CA LYS A 124 8.41 -9.92 17.98
C LYS A 124 7.44 -8.73 18.06
N GLN A 125 6.20 -8.92 17.62
CA GLN A 125 5.18 -7.87 17.61
C GLN A 125 5.07 -7.20 18.98
N ILE A 126 4.94 -5.87 18.97
CA ILE A 126 4.64 -5.07 20.16
C ILE A 126 3.12 -4.93 20.27
N ASN A 127 2.55 -5.44 21.35
CA ASN A 127 1.09 -5.51 21.55
C ASN A 127 0.55 -4.34 22.36
N GLN A 128 1.32 -3.86 23.36
CA GLN A 128 0.89 -2.75 24.22
C GLN A 128 2.07 -2.01 24.85
N PHE A 129 1.89 -0.70 25.06
CA PHE A 129 2.69 0.12 25.98
C PHE A 129 1.88 0.40 27.25
N TYR A 130 2.29 -0.18 28.39
CA TYR A 130 1.62 0.04 29.68
C TYR A 130 2.49 0.88 30.62
N PHE A 131 2.10 2.13 30.85
CA PHE A 131 2.83 3.05 31.72
C PHE A 131 2.43 2.87 33.18
N TYR A 132 3.41 2.57 34.04
CA TYR A 132 3.19 2.41 35.47
C TYR A 132 4.48 2.67 36.25
N ASP A 133 4.36 3.43 37.35
CA ASP A 133 5.43 3.72 38.32
C ASP A 133 6.78 4.14 37.68
N GLY A 134 6.73 5.13 36.77
CA GLY A 134 7.93 5.67 36.13
C GLY A 134 8.55 4.83 35.01
N TYR A 135 7.97 3.66 34.69
CA TYR A 135 8.36 2.81 33.57
C TYR A 135 7.22 2.60 32.58
N CYS A 136 7.57 2.13 31.38
CA CYS A 136 6.65 1.56 30.42
C CYS A 136 6.94 0.06 30.32
N TYR A 137 5.97 -0.78 30.65
CA TYR A 137 6.02 -2.21 30.43
C TYR A 137 5.47 -2.50 29.03
N VAL A 138 6.34 -3.00 28.16
CA VAL A 138 6.04 -3.27 26.76
C VAL A 138 5.63 -4.73 26.62
N ALA A 139 4.36 -4.97 26.32
CA ALA A 139 3.85 -6.32 26.03
C ALA A 139 4.24 -6.72 24.61
N THR A 140 4.77 -7.93 24.43
CA THR A 140 5.24 -8.41 23.12
C THR A 140 4.84 -9.85 22.83
N GLY A 141 5.09 -10.30 21.60
CA GLY A 141 4.90 -11.67 21.15
C GLY A 141 5.70 -12.75 21.89
N PHE A 142 6.66 -12.36 22.74
CA PHE A 142 7.52 -13.32 23.46
C PHE A 142 7.64 -13.09 24.97
N GLY A 143 7.11 -11.98 25.49
CA GLY A 143 7.18 -11.64 26.91
C GLY A 143 6.94 -10.16 27.16
N ILE A 144 7.49 -9.64 28.26
CA ILE A 144 7.36 -8.24 28.67
C ILE A 144 8.74 -7.61 28.71
N LEU A 145 8.88 -6.37 28.24
CA LEU A 145 10.11 -5.59 28.42
C LEU A 145 9.83 -4.37 29.28
N GLN A 146 10.73 -4.07 30.20
CA GLN A 146 10.69 -2.83 30.99
C GLN A 146 11.48 -1.74 30.27
N PHE A 147 10.82 -0.63 29.97
CA PHE A 147 11.38 0.52 29.26
C PHE A 147 11.36 1.76 30.15
N ASP A 148 12.53 2.37 30.36
CA ASP A 148 12.66 3.66 31.02
C ASP A 148 12.43 4.76 29.97
N TYR A 149 11.21 5.28 29.94
CA TYR A 149 10.79 6.26 28.94
C TYR A 149 11.33 7.68 29.20
N ASN A 150 11.96 7.93 30.35
CA ASN A 150 12.67 9.19 30.60
C ASN A 150 14.09 9.14 30.04
N ARG A 151 14.72 7.95 30.07
CA ARG A 151 16.07 7.71 29.51
C ARG A 151 16.07 7.14 28.09
N LEU A 152 14.90 6.73 27.60
CA LEU A 152 14.70 6.08 26.31
C LEU A 152 15.48 4.76 26.15
N GLU A 153 15.60 3.97 27.22
CA GLU A 153 16.38 2.71 27.23
C GLU A 153 15.59 1.54 27.82
N PHE A 154 15.81 0.34 27.27
CA PHE A 154 15.31 -0.90 27.87
C PHE A 154 16.17 -1.31 29.07
N LYS A 155 15.52 -1.85 30.11
CA LYS A 155 16.17 -2.29 31.35
C LYS A 155 16.24 -3.80 31.41
N GLU A 156 15.08 -4.45 31.42
CA GLU A 156 14.94 -5.88 31.67
C GLU A 156 13.90 -6.49 30.73
N THR A 157 14.03 -7.80 30.50
CA THR A 157 13.08 -8.62 29.74
C THR A 157 12.55 -9.71 30.68
N PHE A 158 11.23 -9.83 30.77
CA PHE A 158 10.55 -10.83 31.60
C PHE A 158 9.98 -11.92 30.71
N LEU A 159 10.56 -13.12 30.83
CA LEU A 159 10.06 -14.33 30.17
C LEU A 159 9.09 -15.03 31.13
N ILE A 160 7.80 -14.78 30.92
CA ILE A 160 6.75 -15.13 31.88
C ILE A 160 6.13 -16.51 31.63
N GLY A 161 6.43 -17.11 30.47
CA GLY A 161 5.95 -18.44 30.11
C GLY A 161 6.55 -19.51 31.02
N LYS A 162 5.88 -20.67 31.07
CA LYS A 162 6.32 -21.81 31.88
C LYS A 162 7.79 -22.14 31.61
N ASN A 163 8.59 -22.24 32.67
CA ASN A 163 10.04 -22.48 32.63
C ASN A 163 10.85 -21.39 31.89
N GLY A 164 10.34 -20.15 31.79
CA GLY A 164 11.00 -19.06 31.06
C GLY A 164 10.89 -19.17 29.54
N ASN A 165 9.89 -19.89 29.04
CA ASN A 165 9.59 -19.93 27.61
C ASN A 165 8.99 -18.61 27.12
N TYR A 166 9.10 -18.36 25.83
CA TYR A 166 8.39 -17.26 25.17
C TYR A 166 6.87 -17.46 25.30
N LEU A 167 6.18 -16.40 25.68
CA LEU A 167 4.73 -16.36 25.77
C LEU A 167 4.25 -15.00 25.27
N GLN A 168 3.30 -15.01 24.33
CA GLN A 168 2.73 -13.80 23.78
C GLN A 168 1.83 -13.12 24.82
N VAL A 169 2.15 -11.87 25.11
CA VAL A 169 1.42 -11.04 26.07
C VAL A 169 0.60 -10.01 25.31
N GLU A 170 -0.71 -10.08 25.44
CA GLU A 170 -1.66 -9.20 24.73
C GLU A 170 -1.87 -7.88 25.47
N HIS A 171 -2.00 -7.95 26.79
CA HIS A 171 -2.34 -6.78 27.60
C HIS A 171 -1.83 -6.89 29.04
N LEU A 172 -1.48 -5.73 29.61
CA LEU A 172 -0.92 -5.56 30.94
C LEU A 172 -1.77 -4.60 31.78
N THR A 173 -1.82 -4.85 33.08
CA THR A 173 -2.36 -3.90 34.05
C THR A 173 -1.76 -4.11 35.43
N ALA A 174 -1.58 -3.03 36.20
CA ALA A 174 -1.21 -3.09 37.60
C ALA A 174 -2.46 -3.14 38.48
N HIS A 175 -2.48 -4.06 39.44
CA HIS A 175 -3.58 -4.22 40.40
C HIS A 175 -3.08 -4.91 41.67
N ASP A 176 -3.37 -4.34 42.84
CA ASP A 176 -2.97 -4.86 44.16
C ASP A 176 -1.49 -5.27 44.24
N ASP A 177 -0.58 -4.32 43.98
CA ASP A 177 0.88 -4.49 43.98
C ASP A 177 1.42 -5.58 43.03
N LYS A 178 0.64 -5.97 42.03
CA LYS A 178 1.02 -6.95 41.02
C LYS A 178 0.89 -6.39 39.62
N LEU A 179 1.79 -6.81 38.74
CA LEU A 179 1.63 -6.70 37.30
C LEU A 179 0.90 -7.94 36.78
N TRP A 180 -0.26 -7.74 36.17
CA TRP A 180 -1.07 -8.79 35.55
C TRP A 180 -0.91 -8.75 34.03
N ALA A 181 -0.88 -9.92 33.41
CA ALA A 181 -0.63 -10.13 31.99
C ALA A 181 -1.66 -11.07 31.38
N ALA A 182 -2.54 -10.55 30.52
CA ALA A 182 -3.37 -11.34 29.63
C ALA A 182 -2.51 -11.89 28.50
N THR A 183 -2.57 -13.20 28.27
CA THR A 183 -1.70 -13.90 27.31
C THR A 183 -2.51 -14.84 26.42
N THR A 184 -1.85 -15.39 25.40
CA THR A 184 -2.40 -16.47 24.57
C THR A 184 -2.60 -17.79 25.32
N GLU A 185 -2.06 -17.93 26.55
CA GLU A 185 -2.16 -19.13 27.38
C GLU A 185 -2.68 -18.83 28.80
N GLY A 186 -3.64 -17.90 28.92
CA GLY A 186 -4.28 -17.54 30.18
C GLY A 186 -3.75 -16.26 30.82
N LEU A 187 -4.06 -16.07 32.09
CA LEU A 187 -3.70 -14.88 32.86
C LEU A 187 -2.50 -15.17 33.77
N TYR A 188 -1.48 -14.33 33.71
CA TYR A 188 -0.28 -14.42 34.55
C TYR A 188 -0.14 -13.19 35.43
N TYR A 189 0.58 -13.31 36.55
CA TYR A 189 0.91 -12.17 37.39
C TYR A 189 2.25 -12.34 38.12
N CYS A 190 2.85 -11.22 38.50
CA CYS A 190 4.02 -11.14 39.38
C CYS A 190 3.89 -9.93 40.32
N SER A 191 4.36 -10.05 41.55
CA SER A 191 4.41 -8.93 42.49
C SER A 191 5.50 -7.94 42.09
N PHE A 192 5.24 -6.63 42.21
CA PHE A 192 6.29 -5.62 42.03
C PHE A 192 7.40 -5.71 43.08
N ASN A 193 7.13 -6.39 44.21
CA ASN A 193 8.11 -6.64 45.26
C ASN A 193 8.99 -7.89 45.00
N ASP A 194 8.67 -8.68 43.96
CA ASP A 194 9.45 -9.85 43.57
C ASP A 194 10.47 -9.52 42.46
N VAL A 195 11.36 -10.47 42.21
CA VAL A 195 12.38 -10.35 41.14
C VAL A 195 11.76 -10.71 39.80
N MET A 196 11.12 -9.75 39.12
CA MET A 196 10.32 -9.98 37.91
C MET A 196 11.10 -10.60 36.72
N PHE A 197 12.42 -10.37 36.61
CA PHE A 197 13.22 -11.04 35.57
C PHE A 197 13.40 -12.54 35.81
N ASN A 198 13.15 -13.04 37.02
CA ASN A 198 13.19 -14.46 37.32
C ASN A 198 11.87 -15.12 36.88
N PRO A 199 11.88 -16.06 35.91
CA PRO A 199 10.65 -16.71 35.46
C PRO A 199 9.87 -17.43 36.57
N ALA A 200 10.55 -17.86 37.65
CA ALA A 200 9.89 -18.52 38.78
C ALA A 200 9.04 -17.58 39.65
N ALA A 201 9.18 -16.26 39.49
CA ALA A 201 8.37 -15.25 40.18
C ALA A 201 7.00 -15.01 39.51
N TRP A 202 6.79 -15.55 38.31
CA TRP A 202 5.53 -15.42 37.57
C TRP A 202 4.60 -16.60 37.85
N HIS A 203 3.32 -16.28 38.09
CA HIS A 203 2.30 -17.25 38.43
C HIS A 203 1.13 -17.18 37.45
N GLN A 204 0.69 -18.32 36.95
CA GLN A 204 -0.56 -18.44 36.20
C GLN A 204 -1.76 -18.44 37.15
N ASP A 205 -2.81 -17.68 36.84
CA ASP A 205 -4.07 -17.72 37.56
C ASP A 205 -4.84 -18.99 37.18
N THR A 206 -4.92 -19.94 38.12
CA THR A 206 -5.59 -21.22 37.93
C THR A 206 -7.08 -21.19 38.33
N LEU A 207 -7.61 -20.04 38.76
CA LEU A 207 -9.01 -19.87 39.19
C LEU A 207 -9.92 -19.35 38.07
N LEU A 208 -9.38 -19.10 36.88
CA LEU A 208 -10.18 -18.90 35.68
C LEU A 208 -11.00 -20.16 35.35
N PRO A 209 -12.21 -20.01 34.76
CA PRO A 209 -13.01 -21.16 34.31
C PRO A 209 -12.25 -22.10 33.35
N ASP A 210 -11.45 -21.51 32.47
CA ASP A 210 -10.42 -22.19 31.69
C ASP A 210 -9.07 -21.44 31.89
N PRO A 211 -8.13 -22.01 32.66
CA PRO A 211 -6.84 -21.36 32.94
C PRO A 211 -5.94 -21.16 31.73
N LYS A 212 -6.20 -21.83 30.60
CA LYS A 212 -5.36 -21.76 29.40
C LYS A 212 -5.98 -21.00 28.24
N VAL A 213 -7.17 -20.43 28.45
CA VAL A 213 -7.86 -19.67 27.41
C VAL A 213 -7.02 -18.47 26.95
N ALA A 214 -7.02 -18.19 25.66
CA ALA A 214 -6.41 -16.98 25.13
C ALA A 214 -7.21 -15.75 25.58
N LEU A 215 -6.51 -14.73 26.08
CA LEU A 215 -7.10 -13.51 26.63
C LEU A 215 -6.55 -12.31 25.88
N ASN A 216 -7.41 -11.33 25.59
CA ASN A 216 -7.02 -10.12 24.85
C ASN A 216 -6.93 -8.86 25.73
N TYR A 217 -7.67 -8.78 26.85
CA TYR A 217 -7.66 -7.61 27.74
C TYR A 217 -7.79 -7.98 29.20
N VAL A 218 -6.98 -7.33 30.03
CA VAL A 218 -7.09 -7.28 31.50
C VAL A 218 -6.90 -5.84 31.97
N VAL A 219 -7.81 -5.31 32.77
CA VAL A 219 -7.76 -3.91 33.23
C VAL A 219 -8.13 -3.78 34.72
N SER A 220 -7.50 -2.83 35.40
CA SER A 220 -7.82 -2.45 36.78
C SER A 220 -8.64 -1.18 36.79
N PHE A 221 -9.87 -1.21 37.31
CA PHE A 221 -10.75 -0.03 37.38
C PHE A 221 -11.63 -0.04 38.62
N ALA A 222 -11.71 1.11 39.31
CA ALA A 222 -12.51 1.29 40.53
C ALA A 222 -12.28 0.20 41.59
N GLY A 223 -11.02 -0.22 41.77
CA GLY A 223 -10.62 -1.28 42.70
C GLY A 223 -10.98 -2.71 42.25
N ASN A 224 -11.48 -2.90 41.03
CA ASN A 224 -11.80 -4.20 40.46
C ASN A 224 -10.78 -4.59 39.39
N LEU A 225 -10.43 -5.88 39.34
CA LEU A 225 -9.74 -6.47 38.20
C LEU A 225 -10.76 -7.06 37.23
N LEU A 226 -10.76 -6.56 36.00
CA LEU A 226 -11.68 -6.91 34.94
C LEU A 226 -10.93 -7.65 33.82
N LEU A 227 -11.59 -8.66 33.24
CA LEU A 227 -11.00 -9.49 32.20
C LEU A 227 -12.01 -9.70 31.06
N ASN A 228 -11.58 -9.51 29.82
CA ASN A 228 -12.38 -9.88 28.65
C ASN A 228 -12.07 -11.32 28.25
N LEU A 229 -13.11 -12.15 28.18
CA LEU A 229 -13.05 -13.51 27.66
C LEU A 229 -13.61 -13.50 26.22
N PRO A 230 -12.74 -13.52 25.19
CA PRO A 230 -13.17 -13.43 23.80
C PRO A 230 -13.91 -14.69 23.33
N SER A 231 -14.79 -14.53 22.34
CA SER A 231 -15.52 -15.62 21.72
C SER A 231 -15.59 -15.45 20.20
N ASP A 232 -15.43 -16.55 19.46
CA ASP A 232 -15.56 -16.56 17.99
C ASP A 232 -17.00 -16.35 17.50
N SER A 233 -17.98 -16.46 18.41
CA SER A 233 -19.38 -16.20 18.07
C SER A 233 -19.68 -14.70 18.03
N PHE A 234 -20.69 -14.34 17.24
CA PHE A 234 -21.09 -12.94 17.11
C PHE A 234 -21.69 -12.43 18.43
N LYS A 235 -21.17 -11.30 18.91
CA LYS A 235 -21.58 -10.62 20.14
C LYS A 235 -21.65 -11.54 21.37
N SER A 236 -20.54 -12.21 21.69
CA SER A 236 -20.51 -13.22 22.76
C SER A 236 -19.30 -13.17 23.70
N ASP A 237 -18.47 -12.14 23.64
CA ASP A 237 -17.41 -11.96 24.64
C ASP A 237 -18.05 -11.73 26.02
N GLN A 238 -17.34 -12.16 27.06
CA GLN A 238 -17.79 -12.00 28.44
C GLN A 238 -16.81 -11.15 29.22
N LEU A 239 -17.31 -10.14 29.93
CA LEU A 239 -16.51 -9.45 30.94
C LEU A 239 -16.64 -10.16 32.29
N LEU A 240 -15.51 -10.62 32.80
CA LEU A 240 -15.37 -11.24 34.11
C LEU A 240 -14.80 -10.23 35.12
N ILE A 241 -15.29 -10.30 36.35
CA ILE A 241 -14.79 -9.51 37.48
C ILE A 241 -14.22 -10.46 38.51
N ARG A 242 -12.97 -10.20 38.91
CA ARG A 242 -12.32 -10.96 39.97
C ARG A 242 -12.94 -10.62 41.33
N GLN A 243 -13.36 -11.64 42.05
CA GLN A 243 -13.95 -11.51 43.37
C GLN A 243 -12.86 -11.54 44.46
N ASN A 244 -13.23 -11.15 45.69
CA ASN A 244 -12.31 -11.13 46.83
C ASN A 244 -11.76 -12.53 47.21
N ASP A 245 -12.50 -13.59 46.92
CA ASP A 245 -12.06 -14.98 47.08
C ASP A 245 -11.15 -15.47 45.94
N GLY A 246 -10.90 -14.62 44.94
CA GLY A 246 -10.09 -14.89 43.77
C GLY A 246 -10.83 -15.52 42.59
N LEU A 247 -12.12 -15.88 42.74
CA LEU A 247 -12.90 -16.45 41.64
C LEU A 247 -13.30 -15.38 40.61
N TRP A 248 -13.49 -15.83 39.38
CA TRP A 248 -13.93 -14.98 38.27
C TRP A 248 -15.41 -15.17 38.00
N LEU A 249 -16.20 -14.10 38.12
CA LEU A 249 -17.63 -14.12 37.84
C LEU A 249 -17.97 -13.21 36.67
N ARG A 250 -18.81 -13.70 35.76
CA ARG A 250 -19.40 -12.86 34.71
C ARG A 250 -20.26 -11.78 35.34
N SER A 251 -19.98 -10.53 35.00
CA SER A 251 -20.84 -9.42 35.42
C SER A 251 -22.07 -9.29 34.53
N LYS A 252 -23.24 -9.09 35.15
CA LYS A 252 -24.51 -8.85 34.44
C LYS A 252 -24.65 -7.42 33.94
N SER A 253 -23.83 -6.49 34.45
CA SER A 253 -23.82 -5.09 34.03
C SER A 253 -23.20 -4.90 32.63
N PHE A 254 -22.53 -5.93 32.10
CA PHE A 254 -21.91 -5.91 30.79
C PHE A 254 -22.67 -6.84 29.84
N PRO A 255 -23.17 -6.31 28.71
CA PRO A 255 -23.81 -7.12 27.69
C PRO A 255 -22.79 -8.07 27.03
N LEU A 256 -23.31 -9.12 26.39
CA LEU A 256 -22.49 -9.94 25.50
C LEU A 256 -22.30 -9.18 24.20
N GLU A 257 -21.04 -8.95 23.82
CA GLU A 257 -20.65 -8.15 22.67
C GLU A 257 -19.29 -8.64 22.18
N ASN A 258 -18.85 -8.24 20.98
CA ASN A 258 -17.43 -8.37 20.63
C ASN A 258 -16.71 -7.10 21.08
N ASN A 259 -15.80 -7.23 22.05
CA ASN A 259 -15.08 -6.11 22.65
C ASN A 259 -13.73 -5.91 21.95
N PHE A 260 -13.48 -4.71 21.43
CA PHE A 260 -12.26 -4.38 20.67
C PHE A 260 -11.21 -3.64 21.48
N HIS A 261 -11.62 -2.80 22.44
CA HIS A 261 -10.69 -2.02 23.27
C HIS A 261 -11.28 -1.61 24.62
N PHE A 262 -10.42 -1.61 25.64
CA PHE A 262 -10.71 -1.13 26.99
C PHE A 262 -9.74 -0.01 27.33
N TRP A 263 -10.26 1.17 27.68
CA TRP A 263 -9.46 2.27 28.18
C TRP A 263 -9.90 2.68 29.57
N VAL A 264 -8.93 2.94 30.46
CA VAL A 264 -9.19 3.24 31.86
C VAL A 264 -8.58 4.57 32.27
N SER A 265 -9.36 5.32 33.05
CA SER A 265 -8.91 6.41 33.92
C SER A 265 -9.40 6.17 35.33
N ASP A 266 -9.02 7.05 36.26
CA ASP A 266 -9.51 7.03 37.64
C ASP A 266 -11.05 7.12 37.76
N LYS A 267 -11.74 7.70 36.76
CA LYS A 267 -13.18 8.02 36.84
C LYS A 267 -14.07 7.21 35.90
N ARG A 268 -13.51 6.72 34.79
CA ARG A 268 -14.29 6.13 33.70
C ARG A 268 -13.55 4.96 33.07
N LEU A 269 -14.33 3.93 32.74
CA LEU A 269 -13.93 2.84 31.84
C LEU A 269 -14.65 3.03 30.49
N LEU A 270 -13.89 3.06 29.40
CA LEU A 270 -14.43 3.05 28.04
C LEU A 270 -14.29 1.66 27.45
N VAL A 271 -15.38 1.13 26.90
CA VAL A 271 -15.39 -0.15 26.19
C VAL A 271 -15.88 0.09 24.75
N SER A 272 -15.00 -0.19 23.80
CA SER A 272 -15.31 -0.14 22.36
C SER A 272 -15.80 -1.51 21.90
N ASN A 273 -17.00 -1.56 21.33
CA ASN A 273 -17.70 -2.78 20.94
C ASN A 273 -18.01 -2.74 19.43
N TYR A 274 -18.66 -3.78 18.93
CA TYR A 274 -18.94 -3.93 17.49
C TYR A 274 -19.62 -2.72 16.84
N ASP A 275 -20.60 -2.11 17.50
CA ASP A 275 -21.45 -1.04 16.96
C ASP A 275 -21.66 0.14 17.93
N GLN A 276 -20.94 0.17 19.06
CA GLN A 276 -21.09 1.22 20.06
C GLN A 276 -19.85 1.39 20.93
N LEU A 277 -19.72 2.58 21.51
CA LEU A 277 -18.77 2.90 22.56
C LEU A 277 -19.55 3.13 23.87
N THR A 278 -19.25 2.35 24.90
CA THR A 278 -19.90 2.51 26.21
C THR A 278 -18.94 3.08 27.24
N VAL A 279 -19.40 4.06 28.01
CA VAL A 279 -18.68 4.67 29.13
C VAL A 279 -19.32 4.19 30.42
N TYR A 280 -18.51 3.57 31.28
CA TYR A 280 -18.89 3.11 32.60
C TYR A 280 -18.31 4.02 33.68
N ASP A 281 -19.09 4.28 34.73
CA ASP A 281 -18.65 4.97 35.93
C ASP A 281 -17.96 4.02 36.93
N GLU A 282 -17.48 4.55 38.06
CA GLU A 282 -16.80 3.78 39.12
C GLU A 282 -17.69 2.69 39.75
N ALA A 283 -19.01 2.77 39.61
CA ALA A 283 -19.95 1.73 40.04
C ALA A 283 -20.15 0.63 38.97
N LEU A 284 -19.39 0.69 37.86
CA LEU A 284 -19.51 -0.18 36.70
C LEU A 284 -20.90 -0.13 36.06
N VAL A 285 -21.57 1.03 36.13
CA VAL A 285 -22.85 1.29 35.48
C VAL A 285 -22.60 2.09 34.19
N PRO A 286 -23.25 1.74 33.06
CA PRO A 286 -23.18 2.55 31.85
C PRO A 286 -23.70 3.97 32.12
N SER A 287 -22.81 4.96 32.12
CA SER A 287 -23.16 6.37 32.28
C SER A 287 -23.50 7.03 30.94
N LYS A 288 -22.93 6.50 29.83
CA LYS A 288 -23.19 6.98 28.47
C LYS A 288 -22.92 5.90 27.44
N ILE A 289 -23.72 5.86 26.38
CA ILE A 289 -23.54 5.00 25.21
C ILE A 289 -23.50 5.92 23.99
N TYR A 290 -22.57 5.66 23.08
CA TYR A 290 -22.51 6.30 21.76
C TYR A 290 -22.69 5.22 20.70
N SER A 291 -23.75 5.33 19.92
CA SER A 291 -24.09 4.35 18.89
C SER A 291 -24.68 5.01 17.64
N THR A 292 -24.85 4.20 16.59
CA THR A 292 -25.47 4.64 15.32
C THR A 292 -26.88 5.22 15.48
N THR A 293 -27.61 4.88 16.55
CA THR A 293 -28.98 5.35 16.80
C THR A 293 -29.07 6.71 17.49
N ASP A 294 -27.95 7.25 18.00
CA ASP A 294 -27.92 8.50 18.79
C ASP A 294 -27.74 9.76 17.93
N GLY A 295 -27.86 9.64 16.60
CA GLY A 295 -27.68 10.76 15.66
C GLY A 295 -26.23 11.24 15.52
N THR A 296 -25.26 10.53 16.12
CA THR A 296 -23.83 10.85 16.07
C THR A 296 -23.12 10.45 14.77
N GLY A 297 -23.81 9.74 13.86
CA GLY A 297 -23.22 9.13 12.66
C GLY A 297 -22.72 7.69 12.91
N PHE A 298 -22.37 6.99 11.82
CA PHE A 298 -21.90 5.59 11.84
C PHE A 298 -20.70 5.44 12.78
N LEU A 299 -20.84 4.65 13.85
CA LEU A 299 -19.82 4.43 14.87
C LEU A 299 -19.59 2.93 14.98
N PHE A 300 -18.47 2.46 14.43
CA PHE A 300 -17.92 1.11 14.56
C PHE A 300 -16.57 1.23 15.28
N PRO A 301 -16.60 1.58 16.58
CA PRO A 301 -15.39 1.95 17.31
C PRO A 301 -14.48 0.74 17.48
N ARG A 302 -13.20 0.90 17.13
CA ARG A 302 -12.16 -0.11 17.34
C ARG A 302 -11.24 0.23 18.51
N TYR A 303 -11.09 1.52 18.77
CA TYR A 303 -10.21 2.02 19.82
C TYR A 303 -10.76 3.34 20.33
N ALA A 304 -10.65 3.59 21.63
CA ALA A 304 -11.06 4.85 22.21
C ALA A 304 -10.18 5.20 23.40
N VAL A 305 -9.88 6.48 23.56
CA VAL A 305 -9.15 7.03 24.72
C VAL A 305 -9.89 8.27 25.24
N SER A 306 -9.96 8.44 26.56
CA SER A 306 -10.38 9.73 27.11
C SER A 306 -9.18 10.66 27.09
N GLY A 307 -9.32 11.76 26.38
CA GLY A 307 -8.28 12.76 26.25
C GLY A 307 -8.11 13.66 27.48
N LEU A 308 -7.02 14.44 27.47
CA LEU A 308 -6.56 15.32 28.56
C LEU A 308 -7.60 16.38 28.97
N ASN A 309 -8.54 16.72 28.09
CA ASN A 309 -9.60 17.71 28.32
C ASN A 309 -11.00 17.08 28.46
N GLU A 310 -11.09 15.80 28.81
CA GLU A 310 -12.33 14.99 28.88
C GLU A 310 -13.04 14.73 27.54
N ASP A 311 -12.49 15.19 26.42
CA ASP A 311 -12.89 14.75 25.09
C ASP A 311 -12.63 13.25 24.94
N ILE A 312 -13.39 12.57 24.10
CA ILE A 312 -13.14 11.17 23.76
C ILE A 312 -12.66 11.11 22.31
N TRP A 313 -11.49 10.53 22.10
CA TRP A 313 -10.95 10.26 20.78
C TRP A 313 -11.21 8.81 20.42
N VAL A 314 -11.82 8.57 19.26
CA VAL A 314 -12.27 7.26 18.81
C VAL A 314 -11.66 6.95 17.45
N GLY A 315 -10.95 5.83 17.36
CA GLY A 315 -10.60 5.19 16.11
C GLY A 315 -11.76 4.37 15.60
N ASP A 316 -12.26 4.71 14.42
CA ASP A 316 -13.43 4.09 13.81
C ASP A 316 -13.08 3.16 12.65
N ASN A 317 -13.89 2.12 12.44
CA ASN A 317 -13.74 1.18 11.34
C ASN A 317 -14.38 1.66 10.02
N GLY A 318 -14.06 2.89 9.60
CA GLY A 318 -14.53 3.45 8.33
C GLY A 318 -14.54 4.98 8.25
N SER A 319 -14.63 5.65 9.40
CA SER A 319 -14.75 7.12 9.48
C SER A 319 -13.45 7.83 9.84
N GLY A 320 -12.35 7.10 10.05
CA GLY A 320 -11.08 7.68 10.50
C GLY A 320 -11.05 7.93 12.01
N LEU A 321 -10.57 9.11 12.42
CA LEU A 321 -10.51 9.55 13.81
C LEU A 321 -11.73 10.43 14.12
N ILE A 322 -12.48 10.08 15.17
CA ILE A 322 -13.64 10.85 15.65
C ILE A 322 -13.28 11.49 16.99
N ARG A 323 -13.51 12.80 17.12
CA ARG A 323 -13.53 13.52 18.39
C ARG A 323 -14.95 13.66 18.88
N ILE A 324 -15.23 13.17 20.08
CA ILE A 324 -16.50 13.37 20.78
C ILE A 324 -16.23 14.38 21.90
N SER A 325 -16.85 15.56 21.80
CA SER A 325 -16.66 16.65 22.77
C SER A 325 -18.00 17.24 23.22
N ALA A 326 -17.99 18.03 24.29
CA ALA A 326 -19.16 18.80 24.70
C ALA A 326 -19.61 19.84 23.66
N ALA A 327 -18.70 20.29 22.79
CA ALA A 327 -18.98 21.25 21.72
C ALA A 327 -19.57 20.59 20.46
N GLY A 328 -19.60 19.25 20.40
CA GLY A 328 -20.04 18.47 19.25
C GLY A 328 -18.98 17.48 18.77
N ASN A 329 -19.37 16.66 17.80
CA ASN A 329 -18.49 15.65 17.21
C ASN A 329 -17.75 16.20 16.00
N SER A 330 -16.51 15.78 15.80
CA SER A 330 -15.70 16.11 14.62
C SER A 330 -15.06 14.85 14.06
N ILE A 331 -14.98 14.76 12.73
CA ILE A 331 -14.38 13.62 12.03
C ILE A 331 -13.13 14.12 11.29
N TYR A 332 -12.02 13.42 11.51
CA TYR A 332 -10.74 13.67 10.87
C TYR A 332 -10.37 12.43 10.06
N ASN A 333 -10.42 12.57 8.75
CA ASN A 333 -10.16 11.50 7.80
C ASN A 333 -9.20 11.99 6.71
N LEU A 334 -8.43 11.06 6.15
CA LEU A 334 -7.56 11.29 5.01
C LEU A 334 -7.96 10.34 3.87
N GLU A 335 -7.93 10.84 2.65
CA GLU A 335 -8.17 10.01 1.47
C GLU A 335 -7.02 9.02 1.27
N GLY A 336 -7.36 7.84 0.74
CA GLY A 336 -6.45 6.73 0.49
C GLY A 336 -7.21 5.54 -0.11
N PRO A 337 -6.51 4.45 -0.48
CA PRO A 337 -7.16 3.21 -0.88
C PRO A 337 -7.99 2.61 0.25
N GLU A 338 -8.88 1.67 -0.10
CA GLU A 338 -9.77 0.99 0.85
C GLU A 338 -9.01 0.14 1.90
N SER A 339 -7.89 -0.43 1.51
CA SER A 339 -7.01 -1.21 2.37
C SER A 339 -5.55 -1.12 1.92
N ASP A 340 -4.69 -1.82 2.65
CA ASP A 340 -3.28 -2.05 2.37
C ASP A 340 -3.06 -3.16 1.33
N LYS A 341 -4.13 -3.80 0.84
CA LYS A 341 -4.05 -4.78 -0.23
C LYS A 341 -3.82 -4.09 -1.58
N ALA A 342 -2.59 -4.19 -2.07
CA ALA A 342 -2.21 -3.78 -3.42
C ALA A 342 -1.66 -4.98 -4.20
N PHE A 343 -2.55 -5.69 -4.92
CA PHE A 343 -2.15 -6.86 -5.70
C PHE A 343 -1.67 -6.48 -7.09
N ASN A 344 -2.52 -5.85 -7.91
CA ASN A 344 -2.12 -5.29 -9.20
C ASN A 344 -2.43 -3.79 -9.23
N VAL A 345 -1.56 -3.06 -9.93
CA VAL A 345 -1.75 -1.64 -10.23
C VAL A 345 -1.74 -1.42 -11.73
N TYR A 346 -2.65 -0.56 -12.18
CA TYR A 346 -2.78 -0.19 -13.58
C TYR A 346 -2.93 1.32 -13.68
N HIS A 347 -2.24 1.93 -14.65
CA HIS A 347 -2.42 3.34 -14.98
C HIS A 347 -3.03 3.45 -16.37
N PHE A 348 -4.14 4.17 -16.45
CA PHE A 348 -4.81 4.45 -17.72
C PHE A 348 -5.18 5.94 -17.77
N GLU A 349 -4.77 6.60 -18.85
CA GLU A 349 -4.88 8.05 -19.05
C GLU A 349 -4.27 8.86 -17.89
N ASN A 350 -5.04 9.17 -16.85
CA ASN A 350 -4.63 9.91 -15.66
C ASN A 350 -5.19 9.30 -14.36
N LYS A 351 -5.67 8.06 -14.41
CA LYS A 351 -6.21 7.35 -13.24
C LYS A 351 -5.31 6.16 -12.91
N LEU A 352 -5.11 5.94 -11.61
CA LEU A 352 -4.45 4.74 -11.10
C LEU A 352 -5.49 3.82 -10.48
N PHE A 353 -5.49 2.56 -10.88
CA PHE A 353 -6.36 1.50 -10.37
C PHE A 353 -5.55 0.55 -9.49
N VAL A 354 -6.09 0.19 -8.33
CA VAL A 354 -5.46 -0.69 -7.34
C VAL A 354 -6.43 -1.81 -7.00
N THR A 355 -6.06 -3.05 -7.30
CA THR A 355 -6.91 -4.21 -7.05
C THR A 355 -6.58 -4.85 -5.70
N GLY A 356 -7.58 -5.08 -4.84
CA GLY A 356 -7.40 -5.67 -3.51
C GLY A 356 -7.58 -7.20 -3.43
N GLY A 357 -7.84 -7.88 -4.55
CA GLY A 357 -7.90 -9.34 -4.63
C GLY A 357 -6.51 -10.00 -4.65
N GLY A 358 -6.43 -11.26 -5.06
CA GLY A 358 -5.14 -11.90 -5.35
C GLY A 358 -5.18 -13.42 -5.30
N HIS A 359 -4.01 -14.02 -5.46
CA HIS A 359 -3.79 -15.46 -5.36
C HIS A 359 -2.38 -15.78 -4.83
N PRO A 360 -2.14 -16.98 -4.26
CA PRO A 360 -0.79 -17.46 -3.97
C PRO A 360 -0.05 -17.85 -5.25
N ALA A 361 1.20 -18.32 -5.12
CA ALA A 361 2.04 -18.74 -6.24
C ALA A 361 1.46 -19.89 -7.10
N ASN A 362 0.44 -20.61 -6.62
CA ASN A 362 -0.23 -21.69 -7.36
C ASN A 362 -1.45 -21.21 -8.20
N TRP A 363 -1.73 -19.90 -8.16
CA TRP A 363 -2.80 -19.19 -8.87
C TRP A 363 -4.23 -19.64 -8.50
N PHE A 364 -4.44 -20.07 -7.25
CA PHE A 364 -5.79 -20.29 -6.70
C PHE A 364 -6.33 -19.03 -6.00
N PRO A 365 -7.65 -18.79 -5.98
CA PRO A 365 -8.22 -17.61 -5.34
C PRO A 365 -7.93 -17.56 -3.83
N PHE A 366 -7.64 -16.37 -3.29
CA PHE A 366 -7.62 -16.15 -1.83
C PHE A 366 -9.03 -16.05 -1.23
N TYR A 367 -10.06 -15.86 -2.06
CA TYR A 367 -11.43 -15.57 -1.69
C TYR A 367 -11.61 -14.24 -0.93
N ASN A 368 -10.80 -13.24 -1.27
CA ASN A 368 -10.99 -11.89 -0.74
C ASN A 368 -12.31 -11.29 -1.20
N LEU A 369 -12.93 -10.48 -0.34
CA LEU A 369 -14.03 -9.61 -0.70
C LEU A 369 -13.62 -8.65 -1.84
N PRO A 370 -14.58 -8.19 -2.67
CA PRO A 370 -14.28 -7.35 -3.82
C PRO A 370 -13.79 -5.98 -3.37
N GLU A 371 -12.65 -5.56 -3.89
CA GLU A 371 -12.05 -4.27 -3.61
C GLU A 371 -11.30 -3.77 -4.85
N LEU A 372 -11.73 -2.60 -5.33
CA LEU A 372 -11.03 -1.81 -6.34
C LEU A 372 -10.96 -0.37 -5.84
N SER A 373 -9.75 0.18 -5.73
CA SER A 373 -9.52 1.60 -5.41
C SER A 373 -9.01 2.33 -6.64
N VAL A 374 -9.52 3.52 -6.91
CA VAL A 374 -9.19 4.35 -8.08
C VAL A 374 -8.74 5.73 -7.59
N LEU A 375 -7.49 6.08 -7.87
CA LEU A 375 -6.95 7.42 -7.63
C LEU A 375 -7.18 8.28 -8.88
N ASN A 376 -7.91 9.38 -8.69
CA ASN A 376 -8.23 10.35 -9.72
C ASN A 376 -7.13 11.42 -9.88
N PRO A 377 -7.13 12.19 -10.98
CA PRO A 377 -6.11 13.22 -11.24
C PRO A 377 -6.09 14.36 -10.21
N ASP A 378 -7.16 14.55 -9.44
CA ASP A 378 -7.30 15.53 -8.37
C ASP A 378 -6.90 14.99 -6.98
N ASP A 379 -6.20 13.84 -6.95
CA ASP A 379 -5.81 13.07 -5.76
C ASP A 379 -6.98 12.54 -4.91
N SER A 380 -8.22 12.59 -5.42
CA SER A 380 -9.37 11.94 -4.78
C SER A 380 -9.39 10.43 -5.02
N TRP A 381 -9.91 9.68 -4.06
CA TRP A 381 -10.06 8.22 -4.16
C TRP A 381 -11.52 7.82 -4.33
N GLU A 382 -11.80 7.03 -5.36
CA GLU A 382 -13.06 6.31 -5.54
C GLU A 382 -12.82 4.83 -5.21
N VAL A 383 -13.72 4.23 -4.44
CA VAL A 383 -13.62 2.82 -4.02
C VAL A 383 -14.85 2.06 -4.48
N TYR A 384 -14.67 0.85 -4.99
CA TYR A 384 -15.75 -0.10 -5.27
C TYR A 384 -15.57 -1.34 -4.40
N ASN A 385 -16.50 -1.55 -3.46
CA ASN A 385 -16.48 -2.67 -2.52
C ASN A 385 -17.92 -3.07 -2.14
N LEU A 386 -18.07 -4.05 -1.24
CA LEU A 386 -19.39 -4.51 -0.80
C LEU A 386 -20.19 -3.44 -0.03
N LEU A 387 -19.53 -2.51 0.65
CA LEU A 387 -20.18 -1.48 1.47
C LEU A 387 -20.91 -0.45 0.62
N ASN A 388 -20.40 -0.15 -0.57
CA ASN A 388 -20.99 0.84 -1.48
C ASN A 388 -21.57 0.23 -2.77
N GLN A 389 -21.32 -1.05 -3.05
CA GLN A 389 -21.88 -1.79 -4.18
C GLN A 389 -22.43 -3.15 -3.73
N GLU A 390 -23.67 -3.20 -3.22
CA GLU A 390 -24.32 -4.45 -2.77
C GLU A 390 -24.33 -5.55 -3.84
N LYS A 391 -24.42 -5.15 -5.12
CA LYS A 391 -24.38 -6.07 -6.27
C LYS A 391 -23.06 -6.83 -6.41
N LEU A 392 -22.00 -6.43 -5.71
CA LEU A 392 -20.72 -7.13 -5.68
C LEU A 392 -20.65 -8.27 -4.62
N LYS A 393 -21.71 -8.52 -3.84
CA LYS A 393 -21.71 -9.51 -2.72
C LYS A 393 -21.13 -10.88 -3.04
N ASP A 394 -21.32 -11.36 -4.27
CA ASP A 394 -20.84 -12.68 -4.68
C ASP A 394 -19.42 -12.62 -5.25
N ILE A 395 -18.95 -11.46 -5.70
CA ILE A 395 -17.66 -11.27 -6.36
C ILE A 395 -16.50 -11.58 -5.41
N ARG A 396 -15.48 -12.31 -5.89
CA ARG A 396 -14.25 -12.60 -5.13
C ARG A 396 -13.01 -12.30 -5.95
N ASP A 397 -12.01 -11.75 -5.27
CA ASP A 397 -10.69 -11.44 -5.81
C ASP A 397 -10.73 -10.67 -7.13
N ILE A 398 -10.98 -9.36 -7.05
CA ILE A 398 -10.74 -8.45 -8.18
C ILE A 398 -9.22 -8.38 -8.41
N ILE A 399 -8.75 -8.71 -9.61
CA ILE A 399 -7.31 -8.82 -9.89
C ILE A 399 -6.81 -8.15 -11.17
N SER A 400 -7.68 -7.80 -12.13
CA SER A 400 -7.26 -7.08 -13.33
C SER A 400 -8.33 -6.09 -13.75
N VAL A 401 -7.90 -4.99 -14.37
CA VAL A 401 -8.77 -3.91 -14.85
C VAL A 401 -8.34 -3.53 -16.26
N ALA A 402 -9.31 -3.36 -17.14
CA ALA A 402 -9.10 -2.78 -18.46
C ALA A 402 -10.08 -1.61 -18.67
N VAL A 403 -9.58 -0.51 -19.20
CA VAL A 403 -10.38 0.69 -19.52
C VAL A 403 -10.69 0.67 -21.02
N HIS A 404 -11.95 0.93 -21.37
CA HIS A 404 -12.35 0.97 -22.77
C HIS A 404 -11.70 2.18 -23.49
N PRO A 405 -11.06 2.00 -24.67
CA PRO A 405 -10.30 3.07 -25.34
C PRO A 405 -11.16 4.30 -25.69
N ASP A 406 -12.40 4.09 -26.15
CA ASP A 406 -13.33 5.18 -26.46
C ASP A 406 -14.12 5.71 -25.23
N SER A 407 -13.89 5.19 -24.02
CA SER A 407 -14.74 5.47 -22.85
C SER A 407 -13.98 5.33 -21.52
N PRO A 408 -13.19 6.35 -21.11
CA PRO A 408 -12.28 6.26 -19.97
C PRO A 408 -12.94 6.18 -18.58
N ASN A 409 -14.27 6.26 -18.55
CA ASN A 409 -15.06 6.07 -17.33
C ASN A 409 -15.64 4.67 -17.22
N LYS A 410 -15.46 3.78 -18.21
CA LYS A 410 -16.00 2.41 -18.22
C LYS A 410 -14.88 1.39 -18.07
N TYR A 411 -15.08 0.47 -17.13
CA TYR A 411 -14.08 -0.49 -16.69
C TYR A 411 -14.61 -1.90 -16.85
N ALA A 412 -13.85 -2.76 -17.51
CA ALA A 412 -13.97 -4.20 -17.33
C ALA A 412 -13.05 -4.61 -16.18
N VAL A 413 -13.52 -5.52 -15.33
CA VAL A 413 -12.81 -5.95 -14.13
C VAL A 413 -12.82 -7.48 -14.07
N ALA A 414 -11.64 -8.09 -14.00
CA ALA A 414 -11.47 -9.53 -13.90
C ALA A 414 -11.52 -10.02 -12.45
N THR A 415 -12.11 -11.21 -12.28
CA THR A 415 -12.30 -11.86 -10.97
C THR A 415 -11.83 -13.30 -11.02
N LEU A 416 -11.37 -13.84 -9.89
CA LEU A 416 -10.95 -15.24 -9.80
C LEU A 416 -12.10 -16.22 -9.48
N ARG A 417 -13.36 -15.77 -9.53
CA ARG A 417 -14.50 -16.67 -9.27
C ARG A 417 -15.73 -16.52 -10.16
N GLN A 418 -16.10 -15.30 -10.55
CA GLN A 418 -17.37 -15.03 -11.22
C GLN A 418 -17.26 -14.74 -12.70
N GLY A 419 -16.06 -14.53 -13.24
CA GLY A 419 -15.91 -13.97 -14.57
C GLY A 419 -15.54 -12.49 -14.50
N LEU A 420 -16.29 -11.65 -15.23
CA LEU A 420 -16.04 -10.22 -15.35
C LEU A 420 -17.13 -9.39 -14.70
N VAL A 421 -16.75 -8.24 -14.16
CA VAL A 421 -17.64 -7.18 -13.69
C VAL A 421 -17.40 -5.92 -14.51
N PHE A 422 -18.46 -5.18 -14.79
CA PHE A 422 -18.38 -3.87 -15.44
C PHE A 422 -18.73 -2.77 -14.45
N LEU A 423 -17.87 -1.77 -14.37
CA LEU A 423 -18.01 -0.60 -13.50
C LEU A 423 -17.96 0.67 -14.34
N GLU A 424 -18.62 1.72 -13.87
CA GLU A 424 -18.54 3.05 -14.49
C GLU A 424 -18.42 4.15 -13.43
N THR A 425 -17.48 5.09 -13.62
CA THR A 425 -17.27 6.24 -12.70
C THR A 425 -18.58 6.95 -12.40
N GLY A 426 -18.87 7.16 -11.12
CA GLY A 426 -20.08 7.85 -10.66
C GLY A 426 -21.39 7.06 -10.82
N LYS A 427 -21.40 5.91 -11.52
CA LYS A 427 -22.55 5.00 -11.60
C LYS A 427 -22.35 3.71 -10.81
N GLY A 428 -21.11 3.29 -10.57
CA GLY A 428 -20.81 2.03 -9.90
C GLY A 428 -21.02 0.82 -10.82
N PHE A 429 -21.60 -0.24 -10.27
CA PHE A 429 -21.86 -1.48 -11.01
C PHE A 429 -22.84 -1.30 -12.17
N THR A 430 -22.42 -1.67 -13.38
CA THR A 430 -23.25 -1.60 -14.60
C THR A 430 -23.60 -2.96 -15.18
N GLY A 431 -22.85 -4.02 -14.87
CA GLY A 431 -23.14 -5.37 -15.36
C GLY A 431 -22.07 -6.39 -15.00
N TYR A 432 -22.25 -7.62 -15.44
CA TYR A 432 -21.28 -8.71 -15.29
C TYR A 432 -21.42 -9.72 -16.44
N ILE A 433 -20.33 -10.42 -16.72
CA ILE A 433 -20.28 -11.52 -17.68
C ILE A 433 -19.76 -12.75 -16.95
N ASP A 434 -20.51 -13.83 -17.02
CA ASP A 434 -20.21 -15.11 -16.38
C ASP A 434 -20.57 -16.28 -17.30
N PRO A 435 -20.28 -17.54 -16.91
CA PRO A 435 -20.60 -18.72 -17.73
C PRO A 435 -22.09 -18.94 -18.00
N THR A 436 -23.00 -18.22 -17.33
CA THR A 436 -24.45 -18.37 -17.54
C THR A 436 -24.97 -17.49 -18.68
N ASN A 437 -24.24 -16.41 -19.03
CA ASN A 437 -24.64 -15.44 -20.03
C ASN A 437 -23.61 -15.24 -21.17
N SER A 438 -22.54 -16.04 -21.17
CA SER A 438 -21.47 -15.93 -22.15
C SER A 438 -20.79 -17.28 -22.41
N PRO A 439 -19.91 -17.37 -23.41
CA PRO A 439 -19.12 -18.56 -23.66
C PRO A 439 -17.96 -18.78 -22.67
N LEU A 440 -17.85 -18.01 -21.58
CA LEU A 440 -16.82 -18.22 -20.56
C LEU A 440 -16.94 -19.62 -19.95
N ASP A 441 -15.78 -20.26 -19.75
CA ASP A 441 -15.68 -21.61 -19.20
C ASP A 441 -15.44 -21.57 -17.68
N THR A 442 -15.76 -22.69 -17.03
CA THR A 442 -15.41 -22.94 -15.64
C THR A 442 -14.30 -23.97 -15.53
N THR A 443 -13.54 -23.89 -14.44
CA THR A 443 -12.66 -24.96 -13.99
C THR A 443 -13.46 -26.22 -13.66
N LEU A 444 -12.78 -27.36 -13.49
CA LEU A 444 -13.40 -28.60 -12.98
C LEU A 444 -14.11 -28.41 -11.63
N GLY A 445 -13.72 -27.40 -10.85
CA GLY A 445 -14.35 -27.03 -9.57
C GLY A 445 -15.59 -26.12 -9.71
N GLY A 446 -16.05 -25.82 -10.93
CA GLY A 446 -17.23 -24.99 -11.17
C GLY A 446 -17.02 -23.49 -10.97
N VAL A 447 -15.77 -23.04 -10.99
CA VAL A 447 -15.38 -21.64 -10.78
C VAL A 447 -14.93 -21.01 -12.10
N CYS A 448 -15.33 -19.77 -12.40
CA CYS A 448 -14.86 -19.03 -13.57
C CYS A 448 -13.70 -18.11 -13.18
N ILE A 449 -12.49 -18.47 -13.64
CA ILE A 449 -11.27 -17.72 -13.34
C ILE A 449 -10.89 -16.89 -14.57
N ILE A 450 -10.86 -15.57 -14.39
CA ILE A 450 -10.28 -14.65 -15.37
C ILE A 450 -8.99 -14.09 -14.78
N SER A 451 -7.85 -14.49 -15.33
CA SER A 451 -6.52 -14.11 -14.83
C SER A 451 -6.06 -12.75 -15.32
N ASP A 452 -6.51 -12.34 -16.51
CA ASP A 452 -6.21 -11.02 -17.07
C ASP A 452 -7.20 -10.62 -18.16
N ILE A 453 -7.26 -9.32 -18.43
CA ILE A 453 -8.06 -8.70 -19.48
C ILE A 453 -7.33 -7.51 -20.08
N ALA A 454 -7.55 -7.25 -21.37
CA ALA A 454 -7.04 -6.06 -22.03
C ALA A 454 -7.97 -5.67 -23.19
N TYR A 455 -8.18 -4.36 -23.38
CA TYR A 455 -8.76 -3.84 -24.62
C TYR A 455 -7.64 -3.65 -25.64
N ASP A 456 -7.88 -4.05 -26.88
CA ASP A 456 -7.05 -3.58 -28.01
C ASP A 456 -7.47 -2.17 -28.46
N GLU A 457 -6.69 -1.58 -29.38
CA GLU A 457 -6.94 -0.23 -29.91
C GLU A 457 -8.28 -0.10 -30.64
N GLU A 458 -8.84 -1.20 -31.14
CA GLU A 458 -10.13 -1.23 -31.84
C GLU A 458 -11.32 -1.32 -30.86
N GLY A 459 -11.05 -1.57 -29.58
CA GLY A 459 -12.05 -1.71 -28.52
C GLY A 459 -12.58 -3.13 -28.35
N ASN A 460 -11.87 -4.15 -28.83
CA ASN A 460 -12.17 -5.54 -28.52
C ASN A 460 -11.55 -5.92 -27.17
N LEU A 461 -12.32 -6.60 -26.31
CA LEU A 461 -11.88 -7.04 -25.00
C LEU A 461 -11.32 -8.47 -25.08
N TRP A 462 -10.01 -8.60 -24.96
CA TRP A 462 -9.31 -9.86 -24.82
C TRP A 462 -9.37 -10.36 -23.38
N ILE A 463 -9.61 -11.65 -23.20
CA ILE A 463 -9.94 -12.28 -21.92
C ILE A 463 -9.14 -13.57 -21.74
N ALA A 464 -8.31 -13.62 -20.68
CA ALA A 464 -7.59 -14.81 -20.27
C ALA A 464 -8.43 -15.63 -19.28
N ASN A 465 -9.07 -16.71 -19.76
CA ASN A 465 -9.97 -17.56 -18.98
C ASN A 465 -9.24 -18.82 -18.46
N SER A 466 -8.45 -18.62 -17.41
CA SER A 466 -7.53 -19.60 -16.85
C SER A 466 -8.20 -20.89 -16.35
N GLN A 467 -7.45 -21.99 -16.41
CA GLN A 467 -7.83 -23.34 -15.99
C GLN A 467 -9.03 -23.93 -16.75
N THR A 468 -9.09 -23.63 -18.05
CA THR A 468 -10.16 -24.10 -18.94
C THR A 468 -9.59 -24.66 -20.25
N ALA A 469 -10.45 -25.30 -21.05
CA ALA A 469 -10.06 -25.83 -22.35
C ALA A 469 -9.80 -24.72 -23.40
N HIS A 470 -10.36 -23.52 -23.19
CA HIS A 470 -10.24 -22.38 -24.10
C HIS A 470 -9.77 -21.15 -23.31
N PRO A 471 -8.46 -21.01 -23.04
CA PRO A 471 -7.97 -20.00 -22.11
C PRO A 471 -7.91 -18.60 -22.68
N LEU A 472 -8.16 -18.41 -23.98
CA LEU A 472 -8.18 -17.12 -24.62
C LEU A 472 -9.50 -16.92 -25.36
N LYS A 473 -10.16 -15.81 -25.07
CA LYS A 473 -11.44 -15.41 -25.66
C LYS A 473 -11.40 -13.92 -25.94
N VAL A 474 -12.24 -13.46 -26.86
CA VAL A 474 -12.35 -12.04 -27.19
C VAL A 474 -13.82 -11.67 -27.39
N LEU A 475 -14.22 -10.57 -26.76
CA LEU A 475 -15.51 -9.91 -26.97
C LEU A 475 -15.28 -8.67 -27.81
N THR A 476 -15.70 -8.70 -29.06
CA THR A 476 -15.51 -7.57 -29.97
C THR A 476 -16.35 -6.37 -29.58
N LYS A 477 -15.98 -5.19 -30.07
CA LYS A 477 -16.75 -3.95 -29.89
C LYS A 477 -18.23 -4.10 -30.26
N ASP A 478 -18.50 -4.88 -31.32
CA ASP A 478 -19.84 -5.22 -31.82
C ASP A 478 -20.56 -6.31 -31.02
N GLN A 479 -20.06 -6.67 -29.83
CA GLN A 479 -20.62 -7.68 -28.93
C GLN A 479 -20.65 -9.10 -29.51
N LYS A 480 -19.68 -9.44 -30.37
CA LYS A 480 -19.50 -10.81 -30.88
C LYS A 480 -18.37 -11.50 -30.14
N TRP A 481 -18.52 -12.81 -29.95
CA TRP A 481 -17.50 -13.64 -29.32
C TRP A 481 -16.66 -14.36 -30.35
N ALA A 482 -15.35 -14.42 -30.12
CA ALA A 482 -14.49 -15.46 -30.67
C ALA A 482 -13.83 -16.25 -29.53
N ILE A 483 -13.75 -17.57 -29.70
CA ILE A 483 -13.20 -18.51 -28.73
C ILE A 483 -11.96 -19.11 -29.36
N LEU A 484 -10.82 -18.86 -28.72
CA LEU A 484 -9.50 -19.16 -29.26
C LEU A 484 -8.94 -20.41 -28.56
N PRO A 485 -7.80 -20.96 -29.01
CA PRO A 485 -7.58 -22.38 -29.24
C PRO A 485 -7.99 -23.35 -28.10
N ALA A 486 -8.62 -24.45 -28.52
CA ALA A 486 -8.92 -25.64 -27.72
C ALA A 486 -7.75 -26.66 -27.75
N ASN A 487 -7.62 -27.51 -26.73
CA ASN A 487 -6.66 -28.63 -26.63
C ASN A 487 -5.17 -28.27 -26.45
N LEU A 488 -4.88 -27.35 -25.53
CA LEU A 488 -3.51 -27.04 -25.09
C LEU A 488 -3.06 -28.07 -24.03
N GLN A 489 -2.23 -29.06 -24.40
CA GLN A 489 -1.55 -30.04 -23.52
C GLN A 489 -2.29 -30.51 -22.22
N GLY A 490 -3.60 -30.77 -22.27
CA GLY A 490 -4.39 -31.26 -21.13
C GLY A 490 -5.49 -30.28 -20.67
N SER A 491 -6.38 -30.73 -19.80
CA SER A 491 -7.66 -30.05 -19.52
C SER A 491 -7.60 -28.84 -18.57
N ALA A 492 -6.43 -28.35 -18.16
CA ALA A 492 -6.34 -27.28 -17.15
C ALA A 492 -5.16 -26.30 -17.39
N PHE A 493 -5.16 -25.64 -18.55
CA PHE A 493 -4.19 -24.60 -18.89
C PHE A 493 -4.28 -23.40 -17.93
N LYS A 494 -3.24 -23.17 -17.13
CA LYS A 494 -3.19 -22.05 -16.17
C LYS A 494 -2.58 -20.83 -16.83
N SER A 495 -3.44 -19.94 -17.35
CA SER A 495 -3.02 -18.65 -17.92
C SER A 495 -2.87 -17.57 -16.87
N GLY A 496 -1.91 -16.67 -17.09
CA GLY A 496 -1.56 -15.52 -16.26
C GLY A 496 -1.77 -14.20 -16.98
N LYS A 497 -0.79 -13.29 -16.89
CA LYS A 497 -0.77 -11.99 -17.56
C LYS A 497 -0.68 -12.10 -19.09
N MET A 498 -1.30 -11.14 -19.76
CA MET A 498 -1.36 -11.06 -21.21
C MET A 498 -0.74 -9.75 -21.72
N THR A 499 0.05 -9.85 -22.78
CA THR A 499 0.63 -8.69 -23.48
C THR A 499 0.12 -8.68 -24.91
N LEU A 500 -0.60 -7.62 -25.27
CA LEU A 500 -0.99 -7.33 -26.65
C LEU A 500 0.19 -6.61 -27.31
N ALA A 501 0.96 -7.30 -28.14
CA ALA A 501 2.17 -6.77 -28.75
C ALA A 501 1.85 -5.86 -29.94
N SER A 502 2.74 -4.90 -30.22
CA SER A 502 2.62 -3.94 -31.31
C SER A 502 2.58 -4.58 -32.70
N ASP A 503 3.08 -5.81 -32.82
CA ASP A 503 3.05 -6.61 -34.05
C ASP A 503 1.75 -7.44 -34.23
N GLY A 504 0.73 -7.17 -33.41
CA GLY A 504 -0.59 -7.79 -33.44
C GLY A 504 -0.69 -9.14 -32.74
N LYS A 505 0.41 -9.69 -32.21
CA LYS A 505 0.41 -10.98 -31.49
C LYS A 505 0.03 -10.80 -30.03
N ILE A 506 -0.54 -11.85 -29.46
CA ILE A 506 -0.91 -11.94 -28.06
C ILE A 506 0.05 -12.91 -27.37
N TRP A 507 0.78 -12.41 -26.38
CA TRP A 507 1.68 -13.20 -25.54
C TRP A 507 0.99 -13.48 -24.21
N LEU A 508 0.66 -14.74 -23.94
CA LEU A 508 -0.02 -15.16 -22.73
C LEU A 508 0.91 -16.00 -21.86
N SER A 509 1.25 -15.47 -20.68
CA SER A 509 2.06 -16.18 -19.69
C SER A 509 1.30 -17.35 -19.04
N THR A 510 2.04 -18.33 -18.53
CA THR A 510 1.48 -19.52 -17.92
C THR A 510 2.23 -19.91 -16.64
N LEU A 511 1.57 -20.70 -15.78
CA LEU A 511 2.17 -21.13 -14.51
C LEU A 511 3.28 -22.17 -14.70
N ASN A 512 3.13 -23.11 -15.63
CA ASN A 512 4.00 -24.29 -15.75
C ASN A 512 4.39 -24.65 -17.19
N ASP A 513 3.88 -23.94 -18.19
CA ASP A 513 3.99 -24.31 -19.61
C ASP A 513 4.76 -23.26 -20.43
N GLY A 514 5.35 -22.26 -19.77
CA GLY A 514 6.03 -21.13 -20.40
C GLY A 514 5.05 -20.07 -20.91
N ILE A 515 5.06 -19.79 -22.21
CA ILE A 515 4.27 -18.75 -22.88
C ILE A 515 3.51 -19.36 -24.06
N MET A 516 2.25 -18.97 -24.22
CA MET A 516 1.51 -19.15 -25.48
C MET A 516 1.56 -17.85 -26.27
N VAL A 517 2.17 -17.87 -27.46
CA VAL A 517 2.09 -16.77 -28.42
C VAL A 517 1.00 -17.11 -29.42
N TYR A 518 0.04 -16.21 -29.60
CA TYR A 518 -1.08 -16.36 -30.51
C TYR A 518 -1.12 -15.20 -31.50
N ASP A 519 -1.40 -15.52 -32.76
CA ASP A 519 -1.52 -14.59 -33.87
C ASP A 519 -2.93 -14.76 -34.45
N PRO A 520 -3.81 -13.74 -34.34
CA PRO A 520 -5.18 -13.77 -34.85
C PRO A 520 -5.29 -13.63 -36.37
N GLY A 521 -4.16 -13.58 -37.09
CA GLY A 521 -4.15 -13.43 -38.53
C GLY A 521 -4.78 -12.10 -38.96
N ASN A 522 -5.61 -12.16 -40.00
CA ASN A 522 -6.22 -10.96 -40.58
C ASN A 522 -7.53 -10.56 -39.88
N THR A 523 -8.19 -11.49 -39.18
CA THR A 523 -9.54 -11.26 -38.65
C THR A 523 -9.77 -12.03 -37.36
N ILE A 524 -9.93 -11.31 -36.25
CA ILE A 524 -10.12 -11.84 -34.89
C ILE A 524 -11.27 -12.87 -34.77
N THR A 525 -12.34 -12.72 -35.56
CA THR A 525 -13.51 -13.62 -35.49
C THR A 525 -13.44 -14.84 -36.41
N ASN A 526 -12.44 -14.93 -37.30
CA ASN A 526 -12.25 -16.08 -38.16
C ASN A 526 -10.94 -16.77 -37.80
N THR A 527 -11.01 -17.95 -37.22
CA THR A 527 -9.85 -18.66 -36.69
C THR A 527 -9.14 -19.54 -37.72
N GLU A 528 -9.47 -19.43 -39.02
CA GLU A 528 -8.92 -20.28 -40.08
C GLU A 528 -7.44 -19.96 -40.39
N ASP A 529 -7.01 -18.71 -40.22
CA ASP A 529 -5.63 -18.26 -40.43
C ASP A 529 -4.83 -18.04 -39.13
N ASP A 530 -5.44 -18.37 -37.99
CA ASP A 530 -4.82 -18.27 -36.67
C ASP A 530 -3.56 -19.15 -36.57
N ARG A 531 -2.57 -18.63 -35.84
CA ARG A 531 -1.35 -19.38 -35.50
C ARG A 531 -1.09 -19.28 -34.01
N TYR A 532 -0.57 -20.35 -33.43
CA TYR A 532 -0.11 -20.32 -32.03
C TYR A 532 1.16 -21.15 -31.85
N ARG A 533 2.00 -20.74 -30.90
CA ARG A 533 3.24 -21.42 -30.55
C ARG A 533 3.45 -21.37 -29.04
N PHE A 534 3.95 -22.49 -28.50
CA PHE A 534 4.40 -22.56 -27.12
C PHE A 534 5.91 -22.31 -27.04
N LEU A 535 6.29 -21.44 -26.11
CA LEU A 535 7.67 -21.14 -25.77
C LEU A 535 7.91 -21.57 -24.32
N ASN A 536 8.89 -22.44 -24.07
CA ASN A 536 9.20 -23.04 -22.79
C ASN A 536 10.72 -23.05 -22.51
N PHE A 537 11.15 -23.67 -21.42
CA PHE A 537 12.55 -23.71 -20.99
C PHE A 537 13.50 -24.46 -21.94
N SER A 538 12.98 -25.26 -22.86
CA SER A 538 13.80 -26.09 -23.76
C SER A 538 14.47 -25.25 -24.85
N PRO A 539 15.77 -25.48 -25.13
CA PRO A 539 16.43 -24.89 -26.30
C PRO A 539 15.73 -25.26 -27.61
N GLY A 540 15.59 -24.29 -28.52
CA GLY A 540 14.85 -24.37 -29.78
C GLY A 540 13.34 -24.16 -29.65
N GLU A 541 12.82 -24.19 -28.42
CA GLU A 541 11.41 -23.98 -28.10
C GLU A 541 11.24 -22.80 -27.15
N GLY A 542 12.09 -21.78 -27.24
CA GLY A 542 11.99 -20.53 -26.51
C GLY A 542 13.13 -20.30 -25.53
N ASN A 543 13.74 -21.37 -25.00
CA ASN A 543 14.84 -21.31 -24.04
C ASN A 543 14.54 -20.31 -22.92
N LEU A 544 13.41 -20.47 -22.22
CA LEU A 544 13.09 -19.64 -21.06
C LEU A 544 13.91 -20.05 -19.83
N PRO A 545 14.20 -19.15 -18.87
CA PRO A 545 14.87 -19.54 -17.62
C PRO A 545 14.03 -20.48 -16.74
N ASP A 546 12.71 -20.33 -16.79
CA ASP A 546 11.72 -21.16 -16.09
C ASP A 546 10.42 -21.16 -16.91
N ASN A 547 9.59 -22.21 -16.76
CA ASN A 547 8.27 -22.27 -17.37
C ASN A 547 7.20 -21.48 -16.59
N HIS A 548 7.49 -21.12 -15.34
CA HIS A 548 6.68 -20.19 -14.55
C HIS A 548 7.01 -18.77 -14.98
N VAL A 549 6.21 -18.25 -15.90
CA VAL A 549 6.36 -16.89 -16.42
C VAL A 549 5.47 -15.95 -15.64
N ASN A 550 6.08 -14.99 -14.96
CA ASN A 550 5.38 -14.02 -14.11
C ASN A 550 4.81 -12.87 -14.94
N PHE A 551 5.61 -12.34 -15.88
CA PHE A 551 5.27 -11.13 -16.63
C PHE A 551 6.02 -11.07 -17.96
N ILE A 552 5.42 -10.40 -18.95
CA ILE A 552 6.02 -10.14 -20.25
C ILE A 552 5.80 -8.67 -20.58
N ALA A 553 6.86 -7.93 -20.90
CA ALA A 553 6.77 -6.53 -21.32
C ALA A 553 7.38 -6.36 -22.70
N GLU A 554 6.67 -5.69 -23.60
CA GLU A 554 7.24 -5.21 -24.86
C GLU A 554 7.88 -3.84 -24.63
N ASP A 555 9.12 -3.66 -25.09
CA ASP A 555 9.79 -2.37 -25.04
C ASP A 555 9.56 -1.51 -26.27
N LYS A 556 10.09 -0.27 -26.29
CA LYS A 556 9.83 0.67 -27.40
C LYS A 556 10.49 0.27 -28.72
N LYS A 557 11.27 -0.81 -28.73
CA LYS A 557 11.92 -1.40 -29.92
C LYS A 557 11.23 -2.69 -30.37
N GLY A 558 10.11 -3.07 -29.74
CA GLY A 558 9.39 -4.32 -30.02
C GLY A 558 10.07 -5.57 -29.45
N GLN A 559 10.97 -5.41 -28.47
CA GLN A 559 11.64 -6.53 -27.83
C GLN A 559 10.79 -7.03 -26.66
N MET A 560 10.64 -8.34 -26.52
CA MET A 560 9.85 -8.93 -25.44
C MET A 560 10.76 -9.31 -24.28
N TRP A 561 10.61 -8.63 -23.16
CA TRP A 561 11.29 -8.89 -21.89
C TRP A 561 10.45 -9.86 -21.07
N ILE A 562 11.00 -11.03 -20.77
CA ILE A 562 10.27 -12.14 -20.12
C ILE A 562 10.80 -12.35 -18.70
N ALA A 563 9.99 -11.96 -17.72
CA ALA A 563 10.25 -12.21 -16.31
C ALA A 563 9.73 -13.59 -15.91
N THR A 564 10.59 -14.42 -15.33
CA THR A 564 10.22 -15.73 -14.79
C THR A 564 10.56 -15.80 -13.30
N ARG A 565 10.19 -16.93 -12.67
CA ARG A 565 10.55 -17.22 -11.29
C ARG A 565 12.06 -17.40 -11.06
N ASN A 566 12.84 -17.63 -12.12
CA ASN A 566 14.27 -17.94 -12.03
C ASN A 566 15.12 -17.10 -13.00
N GLY A 567 14.75 -15.85 -13.20
CA GLY A 567 15.50 -14.85 -13.97
C GLY A 567 14.75 -14.25 -15.14
N LEU A 568 15.53 -13.67 -16.06
CA LEU A 568 15.06 -12.85 -17.17
C LEU A 568 15.66 -13.31 -18.49
N ARG A 569 14.88 -13.32 -19.56
CA ARG A 569 15.40 -13.37 -20.95
C ARG A 569 14.66 -12.42 -21.87
N VAL A 570 15.28 -12.09 -22.99
CA VAL A 570 14.74 -11.15 -23.99
C VAL A 570 14.60 -11.85 -25.34
N PHE A 571 13.41 -11.77 -25.95
CA PHE A 571 13.26 -11.99 -27.39
C PHE A 571 13.47 -10.68 -28.14
N PHE A 572 14.56 -10.59 -28.87
CA PHE A 572 14.90 -9.41 -29.65
C PHE A 572 14.08 -9.24 -30.93
N ASN A 573 13.38 -10.28 -31.39
CA ASN A 573 12.51 -10.21 -32.56
C ASN A 573 11.25 -11.06 -32.36
N SER A 574 10.15 -10.42 -31.94
CA SER A 574 8.84 -11.07 -31.74
C SER A 574 8.18 -11.50 -33.07
N SER A 575 8.53 -10.84 -34.18
CA SER A 575 7.92 -11.10 -35.48
C SER A 575 8.29 -12.49 -36.05
N ASP A 576 9.43 -13.02 -35.63
CA ASP A 576 9.97 -14.28 -36.14
C ASP A 576 9.45 -15.54 -35.41
N VAL A 577 8.56 -15.40 -34.41
CA VAL A 577 8.06 -16.53 -33.58
C VAL A 577 7.51 -17.69 -34.41
N PHE A 578 6.85 -17.38 -35.53
CA PHE A 578 6.25 -18.35 -36.46
C PHE A 578 7.09 -18.61 -37.72
N SER A 579 8.27 -18.01 -37.81
CA SER A 579 9.16 -18.16 -38.96
C SER A 579 10.03 -19.42 -38.83
N SER A 580 10.55 -19.89 -39.96
CA SER A 580 11.56 -20.96 -39.98
C SER A 580 12.94 -20.50 -39.45
N SER A 581 13.14 -19.18 -39.30
CA SER A 581 14.33 -18.54 -38.73
C SER A 581 14.15 -18.16 -37.26
N PHE A 582 13.21 -18.80 -36.56
CA PHE A 582 12.97 -18.60 -35.14
C PHE A 582 14.26 -18.69 -34.32
N ASN A 583 14.46 -17.69 -33.44
CA ASN A 583 15.52 -17.67 -32.46
C ASN A 583 14.93 -17.63 -31.06
N ASP A 584 15.56 -18.37 -30.16
CA ASP A 584 15.22 -18.39 -28.74
C ASP A 584 15.45 -17.04 -28.05
N ALA A 585 14.86 -16.90 -26.85
CA ALA A 585 15.16 -15.81 -25.94
C ALA A 585 16.63 -15.86 -25.50
N GLN A 586 17.22 -14.70 -25.28
CA GLN A 586 18.65 -14.56 -24.97
C GLN A 586 18.87 -13.91 -23.61
N ASP A 587 20.00 -14.24 -22.99
CA ASP A 587 20.48 -13.64 -21.76
C ASP A 587 20.96 -12.20 -22.01
N ILE A 588 20.81 -11.34 -20.99
CA ILE A 588 21.49 -10.06 -20.92
C ILE A 588 22.72 -10.21 -20.02
N TYR A 589 23.87 -9.76 -20.50
CA TYR A 589 25.13 -9.83 -19.75
C TYR A 589 25.48 -8.49 -19.14
N ILE A 590 25.78 -8.48 -17.84
CA ILE A 590 26.21 -7.31 -17.08
C ILE A 590 27.64 -7.47 -16.57
N GLN A 591 28.31 -6.35 -16.29
CA GLN A 591 29.58 -6.33 -15.58
C GLN A 591 29.35 -5.99 -14.11
N GLN A 592 29.69 -6.90 -13.22
CA GLN A 592 29.60 -6.70 -11.77
C GLN A 592 30.88 -7.20 -11.11
N ASP A 593 31.52 -6.34 -10.32
CA ASP A 593 32.81 -6.61 -9.67
C ASP A 593 33.93 -7.08 -10.62
N GLY A 594 33.93 -6.54 -11.84
CA GLY A 594 34.90 -6.89 -12.88
C GLY A 594 34.69 -8.28 -13.50
N ARG A 595 33.51 -8.88 -13.31
CA ARG A 595 33.12 -10.17 -13.91
C ARG A 595 31.84 -10.02 -14.74
N THR A 596 31.79 -10.74 -15.85
CA THR A 596 30.56 -10.91 -16.64
C THR A 596 29.60 -11.83 -15.88
N GLN A 597 28.38 -11.37 -15.66
CA GLN A 597 27.29 -12.14 -15.04
C GLN A 597 26.02 -12.04 -15.90
N ILE A 598 25.09 -12.99 -15.72
CA ILE A 598 23.77 -12.91 -16.33
C ILE A 598 22.91 -11.99 -15.46
N LEU A 599 22.22 -11.04 -16.09
CA LEU A 599 21.30 -10.14 -15.40
C LEU A 599 20.20 -10.93 -14.69
N PHE A 600 20.06 -10.73 -13.39
CA PHE A 600 19.03 -11.35 -12.55
C PHE A 600 19.02 -12.88 -12.58
N GLU A 601 20.19 -13.51 -12.71
CA GLU A 601 20.30 -14.97 -12.60
C GLU A 601 19.74 -15.48 -11.27
N ASN A 602 18.74 -16.37 -11.33
CA ASN A 602 18.00 -16.93 -10.18
C ASN A 602 17.15 -15.93 -9.36
N GLU A 603 16.88 -14.74 -9.87
CA GLU A 603 15.96 -13.79 -9.22
C GLU A 603 14.51 -14.03 -9.68
N ASP A 604 13.55 -13.98 -8.75
CA ASP A 604 12.12 -14.11 -9.04
C ASP A 604 11.55 -12.72 -9.38
N ILE A 605 11.49 -12.42 -10.68
CA ILE A 605 11.06 -11.12 -11.19
C ILE A 605 9.54 -11.15 -11.36
N SER A 606 8.83 -10.28 -10.67
CA SER A 606 7.37 -10.29 -10.62
C SER A 606 6.71 -9.42 -11.69
N VAL A 607 7.37 -8.34 -12.12
CA VAL A 607 6.80 -7.35 -13.03
C VAL A 607 7.90 -6.54 -13.72
N ILE A 608 7.63 -6.12 -14.96
CA ILE A 608 8.48 -5.21 -15.72
C ILE A 608 7.60 -4.05 -16.22
N ALA A 609 8.07 -2.81 -16.10
CA ALA A 609 7.48 -1.70 -16.84
C ALA A 609 8.54 -0.87 -17.56
N ILE A 610 8.12 -0.28 -18.67
CA ILE A 610 8.97 0.48 -19.59
C ILE A 610 8.62 1.94 -19.44
N ASP A 611 9.61 2.79 -19.16
CA ASP A 611 9.38 4.22 -19.01
C ASP A 611 9.54 5.01 -20.32
N GLY A 612 9.28 6.32 -20.23
CA GLY A 612 9.31 7.23 -21.37
C GLY A 612 10.63 7.22 -22.15
N GLY A 613 11.74 6.91 -21.49
CA GLY A 613 13.08 6.83 -22.07
C GLY A 613 13.51 5.40 -22.44
N ASP A 614 12.57 4.47 -22.58
CA ASP A 614 12.79 3.04 -22.88
C ASP A 614 13.62 2.30 -21.81
N ARG A 615 13.69 2.83 -20.58
CA ARG A 615 14.36 2.18 -19.45
C ARG A 615 13.42 1.18 -18.78
N LYS A 616 14.00 0.18 -18.13
CA LYS A 616 13.25 -0.97 -17.59
C LYS A 616 13.21 -0.91 -16.07
N TRP A 617 12.02 -0.77 -15.52
CA TRP A 617 11.74 -0.96 -14.10
C TRP A 617 11.39 -2.42 -13.83
N PHE A 618 12.11 -3.08 -12.93
CA PHE A 618 11.89 -4.45 -12.51
C PHE A 618 11.45 -4.49 -11.06
N GLY A 619 10.32 -5.14 -10.78
CA GLY A 619 9.91 -5.53 -9.44
C GLY A 619 10.27 -6.99 -9.20
N THR A 620 10.71 -7.32 -7.99
CA THR A 620 11.12 -8.69 -7.61
C THR A 620 10.31 -9.22 -6.43
N LYS A 621 10.43 -10.51 -6.13
CA LYS A 621 9.81 -11.17 -4.96
C LYS A 621 10.68 -11.18 -3.71
N GLY A 622 11.82 -10.48 -3.69
CA GLY A 622 12.69 -10.44 -2.51
C GLY A 622 13.79 -9.39 -2.50
N SER A 623 14.17 -8.87 -3.66
CA SER A 623 15.28 -7.93 -3.83
C SER A 623 14.83 -6.47 -4.10
N GLY A 624 13.54 -6.16 -3.96
CA GLY A 624 13.01 -4.81 -4.16
C GLY A 624 12.81 -4.44 -5.64
N VAL A 625 13.14 -3.20 -5.99
CA VAL A 625 12.93 -2.61 -7.32
C VAL A 625 14.24 -2.19 -7.96
N PHE A 626 14.45 -2.54 -9.23
CA PHE A 626 15.61 -2.10 -10.02
C PHE A 626 15.15 -1.23 -11.20
N LEU A 627 15.90 -0.17 -11.49
CA LEU A 627 15.80 0.57 -12.73
C LEU A 627 17.08 0.33 -13.55
N MET A 628 16.91 -0.27 -14.73
CA MET A 628 18.00 -0.55 -15.66
C MET A 628 17.92 0.37 -16.88
N GLY A 629 19.07 0.61 -17.53
CA GLY A 629 19.14 1.29 -18.83
C GLY A 629 18.37 0.57 -19.94
N GLN A 630 18.32 1.19 -21.12
CA GLN A 630 17.50 0.72 -22.23
C GLN A 630 17.80 -0.70 -22.69
N ASP A 631 19.06 -1.15 -22.59
CA ASP A 631 19.49 -2.50 -22.97
C ASP A 631 19.62 -3.45 -21.79
N GLY A 632 19.25 -3.01 -20.58
CA GLY A 632 19.38 -3.78 -19.34
C GLY A 632 20.80 -3.91 -18.80
N THR A 633 21.82 -3.33 -19.45
CA THR A 633 23.24 -3.60 -19.09
C THR A 633 23.78 -2.73 -17.95
N ASN A 634 23.13 -1.59 -17.68
CA ASN A 634 23.54 -0.64 -16.66
C ASN A 634 22.44 -0.42 -15.62
N GLU A 635 22.73 -0.73 -14.36
CA GLU A 635 21.87 -0.35 -13.24
C GLU A 635 21.92 1.17 -13.02
N ILE A 636 20.75 1.78 -12.90
CA ILE A 636 20.60 3.22 -12.69
C ILE A 636 20.22 3.49 -11.23
N VAL A 637 19.25 2.71 -10.70
CA VAL A 637 18.79 2.81 -9.32
C VAL A 637 18.35 1.43 -8.83
N HIS A 638 18.59 1.15 -7.55
CA HIS A 638 18.05 0.01 -6.82
C HIS A 638 17.41 0.49 -5.52
N PHE A 639 16.18 0.05 -5.26
CA PHE A 639 15.41 0.37 -4.05
C PHE A 639 15.06 -0.90 -3.28
N ASP A 640 15.43 -0.91 -2.00
CA ASP A 640 15.03 -1.92 -1.02
C ASP A 640 14.63 -1.26 0.32
N ARG A 641 14.25 -2.09 1.30
CA ARG A 641 13.86 -1.65 2.65
C ARG A 641 14.96 -0.98 3.45
N GLU A 642 16.23 -1.23 3.11
CA GLU A 642 17.36 -0.69 3.86
C GLU A 642 17.78 0.68 3.31
N ASN A 643 17.62 0.90 2.02
CA ASN A 643 18.08 2.11 1.34
C ASN A 643 16.95 3.08 0.92
N SER A 644 15.69 2.69 1.07
CA SER A 644 14.54 3.49 0.60
C SER A 644 13.30 3.36 1.51
N PRO A 645 12.32 4.28 1.37
CA PRO A 645 11.04 4.20 2.09
C PRO A 645 10.09 3.08 1.64
N ILE A 646 10.45 2.24 0.68
CA ILE A 646 9.54 1.20 0.16
C ILE A 646 9.00 0.31 1.29
N TYR A 647 7.76 -0.18 1.23
CA TYR A 647 7.17 -0.91 2.37
C TYR A 647 7.56 -2.38 2.45
N SER A 648 7.98 -2.99 1.34
CA SER A 648 8.44 -4.37 1.28
C SER A 648 9.34 -4.55 0.05
N ASN A 649 10.32 -5.46 0.15
CA ASN A 649 11.11 -5.89 -1.00
C ASN A 649 10.33 -6.82 -1.94
N PHE A 650 9.15 -7.30 -1.52
CA PHE A 650 8.27 -8.12 -2.33
C PHE A 650 7.31 -7.23 -3.11
N ILE A 651 7.57 -7.10 -4.39
CA ILE A 651 6.79 -6.29 -5.33
C ILE A 651 5.77 -7.19 -6.01
N ASN A 652 4.49 -6.85 -5.92
CA ASN A 652 3.43 -7.55 -6.61
C ASN A 652 3.25 -7.05 -8.04
N SER A 653 3.25 -5.73 -8.20
CA SER A 653 2.98 -5.04 -9.46
C SER A 653 3.56 -3.63 -9.41
N LEU A 654 3.83 -3.05 -10.58
CA LEU A 654 4.25 -1.67 -10.70
C LEU A 654 3.69 -1.08 -12.00
N THR A 655 3.45 0.23 -11.99
CA THR A 655 2.98 0.97 -13.16
C THR A 655 3.48 2.41 -13.11
N LEU A 656 3.40 3.13 -14.23
CA LEU A 656 3.94 4.47 -14.39
C LEU A 656 2.80 5.43 -14.76
N ASN A 657 2.80 6.63 -14.21
CA ASN A 657 2.05 7.74 -14.79
C ASN A 657 2.85 8.28 -15.98
N PRO A 658 2.38 8.16 -17.23
CA PRO A 658 3.12 8.60 -18.41
C PRO A 658 3.22 10.13 -18.49
N ILE A 659 2.30 10.89 -17.89
CA ILE A 659 2.34 12.35 -17.95
C ILE A 659 3.30 12.90 -16.91
N THR A 660 3.17 12.44 -15.67
CA THR A 660 4.01 12.96 -14.61
C THR A 660 5.37 12.28 -14.68
N GLY A 661 5.44 10.95 -14.78
CA GLY A 661 6.64 10.13 -14.58
C GLY A 661 6.73 9.54 -13.17
N GLU A 662 5.65 9.61 -12.39
CA GLU A 662 5.55 8.87 -11.13
C GLU A 662 5.51 7.36 -11.40
N VAL A 663 6.18 6.60 -10.55
CA VAL A 663 6.20 5.14 -10.57
C VAL A 663 5.47 4.67 -9.32
N PHE A 664 4.45 3.85 -9.48
CA PHE A 664 3.67 3.30 -8.38
C PHE A 664 4.09 1.86 -8.15
N PHE A 665 4.41 1.52 -6.89
CA PHE A 665 4.82 0.20 -6.47
C PHE A 665 3.74 -0.41 -5.57
N ALA A 666 3.08 -1.45 -6.07
CA ALA A 666 2.21 -2.30 -5.26
C ALA A 666 3.09 -3.34 -4.56
N THR A 667 3.42 -3.07 -3.30
CA THR A 667 4.23 -3.98 -2.48
C THR A 667 3.33 -4.96 -1.72
N SER A 668 3.91 -6.00 -1.13
CA SER A 668 3.16 -6.92 -0.26
C SER A 668 2.57 -6.27 1.00
N LYS A 669 2.93 -5.02 1.32
CA LYS A 669 2.43 -4.26 2.49
C LYS A 669 1.67 -2.98 2.11
N GLY A 670 1.38 -2.76 0.82
CA GLY A 670 0.63 -1.60 0.35
C GLY A 670 1.32 -0.80 -0.75
N LEU A 671 0.69 0.33 -1.09
CA LEU A 671 1.03 1.15 -2.25
C LEU A 671 1.89 2.36 -1.88
N ILE A 672 2.98 2.55 -2.61
CA ILE A 672 3.87 3.71 -2.49
C ILE A 672 4.26 4.22 -3.88
N ALA A 673 4.54 5.51 -4.03
CA ALA A 673 4.99 6.08 -5.29
C ALA A 673 6.33 6.79 -5.18
N TYR A 674 7.10 6.72 -6.26
CA TYR A 674 8.36 7.43 -6.44
C TYR A 674 8.28 8.35 -7.66
N ARG A 675 8.81 9.56 -7.53
CA ARG A 675 8.87 10.53 -8.63
C ARG A 675 10.07 10.26 -9.55
N GLY A 676 9.84 9.48 -10.61
CA GLY A 676 10.80 9.27 -11.69
C GLY A 676 11.00 10.50 -12.58
N ASN A 677 11.99 10.41 -13.48
CA ASN A 677 12.43 11.50 -14.35
C ASN A 677 12.21 11.25 -15.86
N ALA A 678 11.51 10.17 -16.23
CA ALA A 678 11.25 9.82 -17.63
C ALA A 678 9.75 9.57 -17.89
N PRO A 679 8.91 10.62 -17.81
CA PRO A 679 7.55 10.55 -18.35
C PRO A 679 7.59 10.26 -19.85
N GLU A 680 6.45 9.89 -20.43
CA GLU A 680 6.29 9.75 -21.87
C GLU A 680 6.58 11.05 -22.63
N SER A 681 6.99 10.90 -23.90
CA SER A 681 7.37 12.02 -24.75
C SER A 681 6.20 12.92 -25.13
N SER A 682 6.49 14.19 -25.37
CA SER A 682 5.57 15.23 -25.85
C SER A 682 6.16 15.98 -27.06
N ASP A 683 5.41 16.91 -27.64
CA ASP A 683 5.71 17.57 -28.92
C ASP A 683 6.38 18.97 -28.77
N LEU A 684 6.90 19.31 -27.59
CA LEU A 684 7.44 20.63 -27.24
C LEU A 684 6.38 21.76 -27.21
N SER A 685 5.08 21.46 -27.26
CA SER A 685 4.03 22.48 -27.24
C SER A 685 3.86 23.18 -25.88
N ASN A 686 4.10 22.48 -24.77
CA ASN A 686 3.87 22.97 -23.41
C ASN A 686 5.09 22.73 -22.50
N ILE A 687 6.19 23.43 -22.79
CA ILE A 687 7.44 23.29 -22.03
C ILE A 687 7.33 24.01 -20.69
N LEU A 688 7.49 23.25 -19.60
CA LEU A 688 7.40 23.74 -18.24
C LEU A 688 8.67 23.41 -17.46
N ALA A 689 9.16 24.37 -16.69
CA ALA A 689 10.23 24.15 -15.73
C ALA A 689 9.66 24.14 -14.30
N PHE A 690 10.13 23.21 -13.47
CA PHE A 690 9.68 23.07 -12.09
C PHE A 690 10.83 22.59 -11.17
N PRO A 691 10.92 23.09 -9.92
CA PRO A 691 10.12 24.20 -9.40
C PRO A 691 10.44 25.51 -10.13
N ASN A 692 9.45 26.39 -10.25
CA ASN A 692 9.62 27.72 -10.82
C ASN A 692 8.63 28.69 -10.15
N PRO A 693 9.10 29.68 -9.37
CA PRO A 693 10.51 30.04 -9.16
C PRO A 693 11.30 29.01 -8.35
N VAL A 694 12.62 29.02 -8.53
CA VAL A 694 13.59 28.24 -7.75
C VAL A 694 14.06 29.09 -6.56
N SER A 695 13.75 28.63 -5.35
CA SER A 695 14.20 29.30 -4.12
C SER A 695 15.72 29.25 -3.99
N ARG A 696 16.33 30.27 -3.37
CA ARG A 696 17.77 30.35 -3.09
C ARG A 696 18.32 29.12 -2.32
N ASN A 697 17.48 28.53 -1.47
CA ASN A 697 17.83 27.38 -0.64
C ASN A 697 17.41 26.04 -1.25
N PHE A 698 16.94 26.03 -2.50
CA PHE A 698 16.62 24.79 -3.20
C PHE A 698 17.90 24.02 -3.52
N GLU A 699 18.01 22.79 -3.03
CA GLU A 699 19.11 21.86 -3.33
C GLU A 699 18.63 20.65 -4.15
N GLY A 700 17.37 20.66 -4.60
CA GLY A 700 16.78 19.56 -5.37
C GLY A 700 17.08 19.65 -6.87
N THR A 701 16.42 18.78 -7.62
CA THR A 701 16.50 18.73 -9.07
C THR A 701 15.42 19.59 -9.73
N ILE A 702 15.83 20.43 -10.67
CA ILE A 702 14.95 21.19 -11.57
C ILE A 702 14.63 20.30 -12.76
N GLY A 703 13.34 20.06 -13.01
CA GLY A 703 12.82 19.37 -14.18
C GLY A 703 12.39 20.36 -15.26
N ILE A 704 12.62 20.00 -16.52
CA ILE A 704 12.14 20.68 -17.71
C ILE A 704 11.32 19.65 -18.49
N ALA A 705 9.99 19.71 -18.37
CA ALA A 705 9.07 18.75 -18.97
C ALA A 705 8.38 19.29 -20.22
N GLY A 706 7.61 18.42 -20.88
CA GLY A 706 6.93 18.72 -22.14
C GLY A 706 7.85 18.57 -23.34
N LEU A 707 8.89 17.75 -23.23
CA LEU A 707 9.89 17.53 -24.28
C LEU A 707 9.60 16.23 -25.03
N SER A 708 10.17 16.07 -26.24
CA SER A 708 10.30 14.75 -26.85
C SER A 708 11.57 14.08 -26.34
N ASP A 709 11.62 12.74 -26.37
CA ASP A 709 12.85 12.02 -26.03
C ASP A 709 14.04 12.55 -26.83
N LYS A 710 15.22 12.57 -26.20
CA LYS A 710 16.48 13.07 -26.75
C LYS A 710 16.47 14.54 -27.21
N THR A 711 15.50 15.35 -26.77
CA THR A 711 15.53 16.80 -26.96
C THR A 711 16.80 17.40 -26.34
N TYR A 712 17.53 18.19 -27.10
CA TYR A 712 18.66 18.97 -26.62
C TYR A 712 18.16 20.21 -25.88
N VAL A 713 18.64 20.39 -24.65
CA VAL A 713 18.25 21.51 -23.77
C VAL A 713 19.46 22.35 -23.43
N LYS A 714 19.37 23.65 -23.72
CA LYS A 714 20.40 24.65 -23.41
C LYS A 714 19.84 25.70 -22.49
N ILE A 715 20.56 26.01 -21.42
CA ILE A 715 20.17 27.00 -20.42
C ILE A 715 21.15 28.17 -20.49
N THR A 716 20.61 29.38 -20.65
CA THR A 716 21.39 30.61 -20.83
C THR A 716 20.95 31.69 -19.84
N ASP A 717 21.84 32.63 -19.53
CA ASP A 717 21.42 33.89 -18.90
C ASP A 717 20.70 34.81 -19.91
N VAL A 718 20.13 35.93 -19.44
CA VAL A 718 19.46 36.90 -20.32
C VAL A 718 20.39 37.58 -21.35
N ALA A 719 21.70 37.48 -21.16
CA ALA A 719 22.69 37.98 -22.13
C ALA A 719 23.04 36.93 -23.20
N GLY A 720 22.52 35.70 -23.09
CA GLY A 720 22.74 34.60 -24.01
C GLY A 720 23.99 33.76 -23.71
N ASN A 721 24.65 33.94 -22.57
CA ASN A 721 25.77 33.11 -22.18
C ASN A 721 25.26 31.73 -21.77
N LEU A 722 25.86 30.66 -22.30
CA LEU A 722 25.52 29.29 -21.94
C LEU A 722 25.97 28.97 -20.51
N VAL A 723 25.03 28.50 -19.70
CA VAL A 723 25.21 28.19 -18.28
C VAL A 723 25.25 26.68 -18.03
N PHE A 724 24.40 25.95 -18.75
CA PHE A 724 24.28 24.49 -18.64
C PHE A 724 23.67 23.93 -19.93
N GLU A 725 23.94 22.67 -20.25
CA GLU A 725 23.25 21.93 -21.31
C GLU A 725 23.07 20.46 -20.92
N THR A 726 22.01 19.84 -21.44
CA THR A 726 21.67 18.45 -21.17
C THR A 726 20.75 17.91 -22.28
N THR A 727 20.40 16.63 -22.18
CA THR A 727 19.49 15.95 -23.11
C THR A 727 18.33 15.34 -22.32
N ALA A 728 17.12 15.43 -22.88
CA ALA A 728 15.93 14.84 -22.29
C ALA A 728 15.99 13.30 -22.31
N ILE A 729 15.44 12.68 -21.25
CA ILE A 729 15.17 11.24 -21.17
C ILE A 729 13.65 11.10 -21.07
N GLY A 730 13.04 10.48 -22.09
CA GLY A 730 11.61 10.59 -22.29
C GLY A 730 11.18 12.06 -22.40
N GLY A 731 10.10 12.43 -21.73
CA GLY A 731 9.52 13.77 -21.80
C GLY A 731 10.19 14.84 -20.93
N THR A 732 11.31 14.55 -20.26
CA THR A 732 11.92 15.47 -19.27
C THR A 732 13.44 15.54 -19.37
N ALA A 733 13.97 16.75 -19.23
CA ALA A 733 15.39 17.01 -18.95
C ALA A 733 15.56 17.47 -17.50
N ILE A 734 16.69 17.13 -16.87
CA ILE A 734 16.96 17.46 -15.47
C ILE A 734 18.21 18.32 -15.30
N TRP A 735 18.20 19.17 -14.28
CA TRP A 735 19.30 20.07 -13.94
C TRP A 735 19.38 20.33 -12.43
N ASN A 736 20.58 20.40 -11.87
CA ASN A 736 20.81 20.67 -10.44
C ASN A 736 20.88 22.16 -10.08
N GLY A 737 20.57 23.05 -11.03
CA GLY A 737 20.60 24.50 -10.82
C GLY A 737 22.01 25.11 -10.69
N ARG A 738 23.06 24.39 -11.12
CA ARG A 738 24.45 24.83 -11.06
C ARG A 738 25.04 25.01 -12.45
N ASP A 739 26.02 25.90 -12.57
CA ASP A 739 26.78 26.08 -13.82
C ASP A 739 27.71 24.89 -14.10
N PHE A 740 28.38 24.88 -15.26
CA PHE A 740 29.39 23.85 -15.62
C PHE A 740 30.55 23.71 -14.63
N LYS A 741 30.77 24.69 -13.75
CA LYS A 741 31.81 24.66 -12.71
C LYS A 741 31.27 24.20 -11.35
N GLY A 742 29.98 23.87 -11.25
CA GLY A 742 29.31 23.45 -10.02
C GLY A 742 28.89 24.60 -9.10
N ASN A 743 29.01 25.86 -9.54
CA ASN A 743 28.63 27.02 -8.73
C ASN A 743 27.11 27.21 -8.75
N LYS A 744 26.56 27.67 -7.62
CA LYS A 744 25.19 28.17 -7.58
C LYS A 744 25.06 29.42 -8.47
N LEU A 745 23.90 29.52 -9.11
CA LEU A 745 23.59 30.66 -9.96
C LEU A 745 23.19 31.90 -9.17
N ALA A 746 23.46 33.06 -9.77
CA ALA A 746 22.96 34.33 -9.26
C ALA A 746 21.43 34.40 -9.46
N ALA A 747 20.75 35.09 -8.54
CA ALA A 747 19.34 35.39 -8.66
C ALA A 747 19.05 36.14 -9.97
N GLY A 748 18.03 35.71 -10.70
CA GLY A 748 17.74 36.22 -12.03
C GLY A 748 16.89 35.28 -12.87
N VAL A 749 16.58 35.71 -14.09
CA VAL A 749 15.86 34.89 -15.07
C VAL A 749 16.87 34.20 -15.98
N TYR A 750 16.66 32.90 -16.20
CA TYR A 750 17.43 32.08 -17.13
C TYR A 750 16.50 31.56 -18.22
N LEU A 751 16.99 31.53 -19.46
CA LEU A 751 16.24 31.08 -20.63
C LEU A 751 16.58 29.62 -20.93
N VAL A 752 15.57 28.80 -21.14
CA VAL A 752 15.68 27.40 -21.52
C VAL A 752 15.31 27.28 -22.99
N LEU A 753 16.23 26.77 -23.80
CA LEU A 753 16.08 26.58 -25.24
C LEU A 753 16.08 25.09 -25.53
N CYS A 754 15.04 24.59 -26.20
CA CYS A 754 14.83 23.19 -26.48
C CYS A 754 14.76 22.94 -27.99
N VAL A 755 15.46 21.91 -28.47
CA VAL A 755 15.47 21.49 -29.88
C VAL A 755 15.37 19.97 -29.95
N SER A 756 14.40 19.44 -30.69
CA SER A 756 14.25 17.99 -30.91
C SER A 756 15.48 17.39 -31.59
N GLU A 757 15.66 16.07 -31.48
CA GLU A 757 16.83 15.36 -32.04
C GLU A 757 16.99 15.59 -33.55
N ASP A 758 15.88 15.66 -34.29
CA ASP A 758 15.82 15.91 -35.73
C ASP A 758 15.92 17.40 -36.12
N GLY A 759 15.91 18.30 -35.12
CA GLY A 759 15.96 19.75 -35.30
C GLY A 759 14.69 20.42 -35.84
N GLN A 760 13.60 19.67 -36.03
CA GLN A 760 12.35 20.18 -36.61
C GLN A 760 11.51 20.96 -35.59
N SER A 761 11.46 20.48 -34.36
CA SER A 761 10.69 21.09 -33.27
C SER A 761 11.61 21.92 -32.38
N LYS A 762 11.15 23.14 -32.07
CA LYS A 762 11.86 24.09 -31.21
C LYS A 762 10.88 24.71 -30.23
N GLY A 763 11.34 24.90 -29.00
CA GLY A 763 10.56 25.57 -27.98
C GLY A 763 11.47 26.16 -26.91
N GLY A 764 10.86 26.80 -25.92
CA GLY A 764 11.61 27.28 -24.78
C GLY A 764 10.72 27.71 -23.63
N THR A 765 11.33 27.85 -22.47
CA THR A 765 10.70 28.36 -21.26
C THR A 765 11.69 29.22 -20.48
N LYS A 766 11.31 29.70 -19.30
CA LYS A 766 12.17 30.51 -18.45
C LYS A 766 12.11 30.02 -17.00
N ILE A 767 13.24 30.12 -16.31
CA ILE A 767 13.38 29.76 -14.89
C ILE A 767 13.76 31.02 -14.12
N LEU A 768 13.05 31.33 -13.04
CA LEU A 768 13.39 32.41 -12.13
C LEU A 768 14.11 31.84 -10.89
N PHE A 769 15.33 32.30 -10.61
CA PHE A 769 16.02 32.06 -9.35
C PHE A 769 15.83 33.25 -8.41
N GLU A 770 15.33 32.99 -7.19
CA GLU A 770 15.06 34.01 -6.19
C GLU A 770 16.33 34.51 -5.48
N LYS A 771 16.22 35.70 -4.87
CA LYS A 771 17.32 36.40 -4.16
C LYS A 771 17.66 35.86 -2.79
#